data_AF-A0A094GT00-F1
#
_entry.id   AF-A0A094GT00-F1
#
_cell.length_a   1.000
_cell.length_b   1.000
_cell.length_c   1.000
_cell.angle_alpha   90.00
_cell.angle_beta   90.00
_cell.angle_gamma   90.00
#
_symmetry.space_group_name_H-M   'P 1'
#
loop_
_entity.id
_entity.type
_entity.pdbx_description
1 polymer ?
#
loop_
_entity_poly.entity_id
_entity_poly.type
_entity_poly.pdbx_seq_one_letter_code
_entity_poly.pdbx_strand_id
1 'polypeptide(L)'
;MSLATQFEISTPPADVISAVKFAPDSPNRLLVSSWDKYLHLYEVQGGENASGTLVNKYEHRAPVLDTCFGAGDDEAFTAGMDWQVKRIDLSTGEQTVLSTHEAPANRVVYSKEHSLLISSSWDSTLHLHFLSDPSKGPTTIPLPAKPFSLSLSPTRLVVAMASRLVNIYDLKSTALLSSQTTDGKSEVEPWQKRESSLKFMTRAVACMPNDAGYATSSIEGRVAVEWFDPSDSSQARKYAFKCHRQPDSSGDGSDIVYPVNALTFNPIHGTFASGGGDGVVALWDAVAKRRIRQYQKYATSVAALSFSTDGKYLAIGVSPGFEDGKDFNPDGLVKVFIRELVSTTAVEDPSTDKSCDILKDVFKQEAGGQWEWDVVETKIVGDVVEDIQEAIKHWAGQDNPVNVIITTGGTGFAVADLTPEAVSPLLHRQAPGLVYGMLSSSAAITPFALMSRPVAGVRNKSIIITLPGSPKGAKENLQCILKLLPHACLQAAGADSRSLHAGGIKKLESEAGISSSGSRAGHHGHNHGHSHTHDHSHSHSHGHGHAMPVRHTRETDNPQSNDPAAGPSRRHRSSPYPTLEVSHALELIKNETPAPQIISAKVDGSLVGFVLAEDVTATEAVPAFRASIVDGYAVIAPEGGESSAGVFPVASISHAAPGEIKPLLKGQITRITTGAPLPPGATSVIMVEDTALKSTSEDGTEEKEVEILATDVKVGENIREVGSDIQSGSVILRKGDQISATGGELGLLVSVGRTEVNVYRHPIVGVLSTGDEIVQHDRPGPLRLGEVRDCNRPTIMAAVRSWGFEARDLGIASDTPGSLEETLRAALRQVDVIITSGGVSMGELDLLKPTIERQLGGTIHFGRVAMKPGKPSTFATVPVKSNDGSPVKKLVFSLPGNPASAVVALHLFVLPSLHFASGVQPAGLPSVPVLLGHEIRLDKQRKEYHRAVVSVGRNGRLVATSTGAQRSSMVGSLKSANALLCLPIGDKIGKGEEVQALLMGPISAP
;
A
#
# COMPACT_ATOMS: atom_id res chain seq x y z
N MET A 1 12.72 -8.53 -40.18
CA MET A 1 11.34 -8.06 -40.38
C MET A 1 10.57 -9.26 -40.89
N SER A 2 9.79 -9.96 -40.07
CA SER A 2 8.89 -10.99 -40.62
C SER A 2 7.73 -10.26 -41.29
N LEU A 3 7.41 -10.66 -42.52
CA LEU A 3 6.19 -10.21 -43.20
C LEU A 3 5.02 -10.54 -42.27
N ALA A 4 4.22 -9.53 -41.95
CA ALA A 4 3.02 -9.76 -41.16
C ALA A 4 2.01 -10.56 -41.98
N THR A 5 1.40 -11.57 -41.38
CA THR A 5 0.19 -12.25 -41.86
C THR A 5 -0.98 -11.27 -41.83
N GLN A 6 -1.03 -10.40 -42.83
CA GLN A 6 -2.16 -9.52 -43.11
C GLN A 6 -2.46 -9.55 -44.60
N PHE A 7 -3.73 -9.40 -44.95
CA PHE A 7 -4.18 -9.28 -46.33
C PHE A 7 -5.14 -8.10 -46.46
N GLU A 8 -5.21 -7.55 -47.67
CA GLU A 8 -6.15 -6.49 -48.03
C GLU A 8 -7.44 -7.15 -48.54
N ILE A 9 -8.60 -6.62 -48.16
CA ILE A 9 -9.86 -7.09 -48.73
C ILE A 9 -9.94 -6.67 -50.21
N SER A 10 -10.58 -7.50 -51.02
CA SER A 10 -10.90 -7.15 -52.41
C SER A 10 -11.97 -6.06 -52.46
N THR A 11 -11.85 -5.12 -53.39
CA THR A 11 -12.86 -4.08 -53.64
C THR A 11 -13.21 -3.27 -52.38
N PRO A 12 -12.26 -2.50 -51.81
CA PRO A 12 -12.55 -1.63 -50.68
C PRO A 12 -13.57 -0.53 -51.06
N PRO A 13 -14.19 0.13 -50.06
CA PRO A 13 -15.08 1.26 -50.30
C PRO A 13 -14.41 2.37 -51.14
N ALA A 14 -15.22 3.11 -51.90
CA ALA A 14 -14.72 4.13 -52.83
C ALA A 14 -14.40 5.48 -52.16
N ASP A 15 -14.81 5.66 -50.91
CA ASP A 15 -14.62 6.88 -50.13
C ASP A 15 -14.28 6.54 -48.67
N VAL A 16 -14.08 7.56 -47.84
CA VAL A 16 -13.65 7.45 -46.44
C VAL A 16 -14.48 6.43 -45.67
N ILE A 17 -13.79 5.51 -45.00
CA ILE A 17 -14.42 4.51 -44.13
C ILE A 17 -14.90 5.18 -42.84
N SER A 18 -16.16 4.93 -42.47
CA SER A 18 -16.76 5.44 -41.25
C SER A 18 -16.68 4.44 -40.10
N ALA A 19 -16.92 3.15 -40.35
CA ALA A 19 -16.82 2.08 -39.37
C ALA A 19 -16.49 0.73 -40.02
N VAL A 20 -15.83 -0.13 -39.25
CA VAL A 20 -15.65 -1.56 -39.55
C VAL A 20 -16.15 -2.37 -38.36
N LYS A 21 -16.91 -3.45 -38.58
CA LYS A 21 -17.47 -4.29 -37.51
C LYS A 21 -17.47 -5.75 -37.93
N PHE A 22 -16.83 -6.61 -37.15
CA PHE A 22 -17.02 -8.05 -37.32
C PHE A 22 -18.40 -8.48 -36.82
N ALA A 23 -18.94 -9.54 -37.42
CA ALA A 23 -20.17 -10.17 -37.00
C ALA A 23 -20.06 -10.73 -35.57
N PRO A 24 -21.15 -10.82 -34.81
CA PRO A 24 -21.12 -11.21 -33.40
C PRO A 24 -21.01 -12.72 -33.18
N ASP A 25 -21.50 -13.55 -34.10
CA ASP A 25 -21.48 -15.01 -33.95
C ASP A 25 -20.36 -15.63 -34.82
N SER A 26 -20.17 -15.19 -36.06
CA SER A 26 -19.11 -15.68 -36.95
C SER A 26 -17.89 -14.75 -37.03
N PRO A 27 -16.65 -15.27 -36.92
CA PRO A 27 -15.44 -14.47 -37.07
C PRO A 27 -15.15 -14.08 -38.54
N ASN A 28 -15.92 -14.61 -39.48
CA ASN A 28 -15.66 -14.54 -40.92
C ASN A 28 -16.51 -13.49 -41.65
N ARG A 29 -17.36 -12.72 -40.97
CA ARG A 29 -18.17 -11.69 -41.63
C ARG A 29 -17.81 -10.31 -41.11
N LEU A 30 -17.72 -9.35 -42.04
CA LEU A 30 -17.28 -7.99 -41.75
C LEU A 30 -18.18 -6.97 -42.46
N LEU A 31 -18.73 -6.04 -41.69
CA LEU A 31 -19.41 -4.86 -42.22
C LEU A 31 -18.44 -3.69 -42.31
N VAL A 32 -18.54 -2.93 -43.40
CA VAL A 32 -17.80 -1.68 -43.60
C VAL A 32 -18.75 -0.59 -44.09
N SER A 33 -18.95 0.45 -43.29
CA SER A 33 -19.74 1.63 -43.68
C SER A 33 -18.83 2.74 -44.19
N SER A 34 -19.31 3.50 -45.18
CA SER A 34 -18.48 4.45 -45.93
C SER A 34 -19.23 5.73 -46.35
N TRP A 35 -18.45 6.76 -46.66
CA TRP A 35 -18.93 8.02 -47.24
C TRP A 35 -19.40 7.89 -48.69
N ASP A 36 -19.10 6.77 -49.35
CA ASP A 36 -19.63 6.42 -50.68
C ASP A 36 -21.12 6.07 -50.69
N LYS A 37 -21.80 6.18 -49.53
CA LYS A 37 -23.23 5.91 -49.30
C LYS A 37 -23.60 4.43 -49.24
N TYR A 38 -22.62 3.53 -49.12
CA TYR A 38 -22.88 2.10 -49.01
C TYR A 38 -22.49 1.54 -47.64
N LEU A 39 -23.27 0.55 -47.21
CA LEU A 39 -22.82 -0.48 -46.27
C LEU A 39 -22.32 -1.67 -47.09
N HIS A 40 -21.10 -2.11 -46.86
CA HIS A 40 -20.51 -3.25 -47.54
C HIS A 40 -20.45 -4.45 -46.59
N LEU A 41 -20.82 -5.63 -47.07
CA LEU A 41 -20.68 -6.90 -46.37
C LEU A 41 -19.59 -7.72 -47.04
N TYR A 42 -18.60 -8.13 -46.26
CA TYR A 42 -17.49 -8.99 -46.70
C TYR A 42 -17.50 -10.32 -45.97
N GLU A 43 -17.08 -11.36 -46.67
CA GLU A 43 -16.69 -12.65 -46.11
C GLU A 43 -15.16 -12.67 -46.01
N VAL A 44 -14.65 -13.09 -44.86
CA VAL A 44 -13.24 -13.09 -44.48
C VAL A 44 -12.85 -14.54 -44.23
N GLN A 45 -11.88 -15.03 -45.00
CA GLN A 45 -11.30 -16.36 -44.83
C GLN A 45 -9.82 -16.21 -44.48
N GLY A 46 -9.32 -17.00 -43.52
CA GLY A 46 -7.90 -17.06 -43.15
C GLY A 46 -7.19 -18.32 -43.66
N GLY A 47 -5.92 -18.48 -43.30
CA GLY A 47 -5.07 -19.60 -43.73
C GLY A 47 -4.33 -19.35 -45.04
N GLU A 48 -3.86 -20.41 -45.72
CA GLU A 48 -3.07 -20.32 -46.97
C GLU A 48 -3.79 -19.54 -48.10
N ASN A 49 -5.12 -19.52 -48.10
CA ASN A 49 -5.95 -18.80 -49.07
C ASN A 49 -6.64 -17.56 -48.46
N ALA A 50 -5.94 -16.85 -47.58
CA ALA A 50 -6.50 -15.70 -46.88
C ALA A 50 -7.05 -14.63 -47.84
N SER A 51 -8.34 -14.32 -47.73
CA SER A 51 -9.02 -13.37 -48.62
C SER A 51 -10.22 -12.71 -47.95
N GLY A 52 -10.52 -11.49 -48.39
CA GLY A 52 -11.72 -10.75 -47.99
C GLY A 52 -12.55 -10.46 -49.23
N THR A 53 -13.63 -11.20 -49.45
CA THR A 53 -14.47 -11.09 -50.66
C THR A 53 -15.73 -10.29 -50.37
N LEU A 54 -16.05 -9.33 -51.23
CA LEU A 54 -17.30 -8.58 -51.15
C LEU A 54 -18.48 -9.51 -51.44
N VAL A 55 -19.39 -9.64 -50.48
CA VAL A 55 -20.62 -10.43 -50.60
C VAL A 55 -21.73 -9.58 -51.19
N ASN A 56 -21.98 -8.40 -50.60
CA ASN A 56 -23.04 -7.51 -51.04
C ASN A 56 -22.78 -6.06 -50.61
N LYS A 57 -23.50 -5.10 -51.20
CA LYS A 57 -23.53 -3.70 -50.80
C LYS A 57 -24.95 -3.16 -50.73
N TYR A 58 -25.22 -2.32 -49.72
CA TYR A 58 -26.55 -1.77 -49.45
C TYR A 58 -26.52 -0.24 -49.54
N GLU A 59 -27.21 0.30 -50.54
CA GLU A 59 -27.20 1.74 -50.84
C GLU A 59 -28.05 2.56 -49.87
N HIS A 60 -27.54 3.73 -49.49
CA HIS A 60 -28.21 4.74 -48.69
C HIS A 60 -28.33 6.05 -49.47
N ARG A 61 -29.23 6.94 -49.02
CA ARG A 61 -29.44 8.25 -49.67
C ARG A 61 -28.26 9.22 -49.46
N ALA A 62 -27.49 8.98 -48.40
CA ALA A 62 -26.37 9.81 -47.95
C ALA A 62 -25.29 8.92 -47.29
N PRO A 63 -24.09 9.46 -46.99
CA PRO A 63 -23.02 8.78 -46.28
C PRO A 63 -23.49 8.00 -45.05
N VAL A 64 -22.97 6.77 -44.88
CA VAL A 64 -23.26 5.92 -43.71
C VAL A 64 -22.18 6.18 -42.65
N LEU A 65 -22.57 6.68 -41.48
CA LEU A 65 -21.64 7.18 -40.45
C LEU A 65 -21.26 6.13 -39.41
N ASP A 66 -22.08 5.12 -39.20
CA ASP A 66 -21.79 3.99 -38.31
C ASP A 66 -22.68 2.80 -38.63
N THR A 67 -22.25 1.62 -38.20
CA THR A 67 -23.02 0.38 -38.34
C THR A 67 -22.74 -0.56 -37.18
N CYS A 68 -23.68 -1.46 -36.92
CA CYS A 68 -23.49 -2.63 -36.05
C CYS A 68 -24.33 -3.80 -36.55
N PHE A 69 -23.94 -5.02 -36.20
CA PHE A 69 -24.78 -6.19 -36.37
C PHE A 69 -25.89 -6.24 -35.31
N GLY A 70 -26.95 -6.98 -35.60
CA GLY A 70 -28.04 -7.24 -34.68
C GLY A 70 -27.84 -8.47 -33.80
N ALA A 71 -28.92 -9.22 -33.57
CA ALA A 71 -28.87 -10.40 -32.71
C ALA A 71 -28.02 -11.55 -33.30
N GLY A 72 -27.86 -11.57 -34.62
CA GLY A 72 -27.01 -12.52 -35.34
C GLY A 72 -26.39 -11.90 -36.58
N ASP A 73 -25.81 -12.74 -37.43
CA ASP A 73 -24.93 -12.33 -38.53
C ASP A 73 -25.64 -11.91 -39.83
N ASP A 74 -26.98 -12.05 -39.87
CA ASP A 74 -27.81 -11.71 -41.04
C ASP A 74 -28.61 -10.41 -40.85
N GLU A 75 -28.35 -9.68 -39.78
CA GLU A 75 -29.03 -8.42 -39.46
C GLU A 75 -28.01 -7.32 -39.20
N ALA A 76 -28.21 -6.16 -39.82
CA ALA A 76 -27.41 -4.96 -39.58
C ALA A 76 -28.28 -3.76 -39.26
N PHE A 77 -27.71 -2.83 -38.50
CA PHE A 77 -28.25 -1.51 -38.27
C PHE A 77 -27.28 -0.44 -38.76
N THR A 78 -27.81 0.64 -39.30
CA THR A 78 -27.02 1.77 -39.81
C THR A 78 -27.52 3.09 -39.27
N ALA A 79 -26.59 4.03 -39.11
CA ALA A 79 -26.87 5.43 -38.81
C ALA A 79 -26.19 6.30 -39.88
N GLY A 80 -26.94 7.24 -40.48
CA GLY A 80 -26.49 7.97 -41.66
C GLY A 80 -26.65 9.50 -41.60
N MET A 81 -25.98 10.16 -42.56
CA MET A 81 -26.15 11.59 -42.86
C MET A 81 -27.53 11.94 -43.41
N ASP A 82 -28.34 10.94 -43.75
CA ASP A 82 -29.76 11.07 -44.10
C ASP A 82 -30.67 11.15 -42.86
N TRP A 83 -30.07 11.19 -41.66
CA TRP A 83 -30.71 11.32 -40.35
C TRP A 83 -31.50 10.07 -39.93
N GLN A 84 -31.39 9.00 -40.71
CA GLN A 84 -32.15 7.78 -40.49
C GLN A 84 -31.35 6.74 -39.71
N VAL A 85 -32.08 5.98 -38.90
CA VAL A 85 -31.62 4.72 -38.32
C VAL A 85 -32.35 3.61 -39.06
N LYS A 86 -31.60 2.72 -39.73
CA LYS A 86 -32.19 1.64 -40.53
C LYS A 86 -31.83 0.28 -39.98
N ARG A 87 -32.75 -0.66 -40.16
CA ARG A 87 -32.54 -2.11 -40.08
C ARG A 87 -32.36 -2.64 -41.49
N ILE A 88 -31.39 -3.53 -41.68
CA ILE A 88 -31.11 -4.18 -42.95
C ILE A 88 -31.06 -5.68 -42.70
N ASP A 89 -31.90 -6.43 -43.41
CA ASP A 89 -31.74 -7.87 -43.53
C ASP A 89 -30.65 -8.13 -44.57
N LEU A 90 -29.52 -8.68 -44.13
CA LEU A 90 -28.34 -8.89 -44.97
C LEU A 90 -28.56 -10.02 -45.98
N SER A 91 -29.48 -10.95 -45.71
CA SER A 91 -29.80 -12.08 -46.58
C SER A 91 -30.72 -11.68 -47.73
N THR A 92 -31.74 -10.87 -47.45
CA THR A 92 -32.75 -10.44 -48.45
C THR A 92 -32.43 -9.09 -49.08
N GLY A 93 -31.66 -8.25 -48.39
CA GLY A 93 -31.40 -6.86 -48.75
C GLY A 93 -32.53 -5.90 -48.41
N GLU A 94 -33.57 -6.35 -47.69
CA GLU A 94 -34.64 -5.49 -47.22
C GLU A 94 -34.12 -4.42 -46.26
N GLN A 95 -34.45 -3.15 -46.52
CA GLN A 95 -34.09 -2.03 -45.66
C GLN A 95 -35.34 -1.37 -45.05
N THR A 96 -35.42 -1.33 -43.73
CA THR A 96 -36.52 -0.69 -42.98
C THR A 96 -35.99 0.51 -42.20
N VAL A 97 -36.62 1.68 -42.36
CA VAL A 97 -36.33 2.85 -41.52
C VAL A 97 -37.01 2.67 -40.18
N LEU A 98 -36.24 2.61 -39.09
CA LEU A 98 -36.74 2.44 -37.74
C LEU A 98 -37.09 3.77 -37.07
N SER A 99 -36.28 4.80 -37.30
CA SER A 99 -36.55 6.17 -36.83
C SER A 99 -35.75 7.19 -37.63
N THR A 100 -36.11 8.45 -37.44
CA THR A 100 -35.40 9.61 -38.01
C THR A 100 -35.11 10.59 -36.88
N HIS A 101 -33.86 11.05 -36.82
CA HIS A 101 -33.38 12.11 -35.92
C HIS A 101 -33.57 13.50 -36.55
N GLU A 102 -33.39 14.57 -35.77
CA GLU A 102 -33.49 15.97 -36.26
C GLU A 102 -32.18 16.49 -36.88
N ALA A 103 -31.11 15.70 -36.77
CA ALA A 103 -29.81 15.92 -37.38
C ALA A 103 -29.19 14.56 -37.76
N PRO A 104 -28.00 14.52 -38.39
CA PRO A 104 -27.34 13.25 -38.73
C PRO A 104 -27.22 12.29 -37.55
N ALA A 105 -27.71 11.07 -37.77
CA ALA A 105 -27.53 9.95 -36.86
C ALA A 105 -26.08 9.48 -36.98
N ASN A 106 -25.32 9.58 -35.89
CA ASN A 106 -23.86 9.48 -35.96
C ASN A 106 -23.29 8.18 -35.40
N ARG A 107 -23.99 7.50 -34.49
CA ARG A 107 -23.55 6.20 -33.93
C ARG A 107 -24.73 5.28 -33.72
N VAL A 108 -24.49 3.98 -33.85
CA VAL A 108 -25.49 2.93 -33.59
C VAL A 108 -24.85 1.71 -32.94
N VAL A 109 -25.47 1.22 -31.88
CA VAL A 109 -25.01 0.04 -31.14
C VAL A 109 -26.20 -0.84 -30.75
N TYR A 110 -26.02 -2.16 -30.81
CA TYR A 110 -27.04 -3.14 -30.44
C TYR A 110 -26.61 -3.96 -29.24
N SER A 111 -27.51 -4.08 -28.26
CA SER A 111 -27.33 -4.91 -27.07
C SER A 111 -28.12 -6.20 -27.20
N LYS A 112 -27.42 -7.31 -27.49
CA LYS A 112 -28.03 -8.65 -27.63
C LYS A 112 -28.70 -9.11 -26.33
N GLU A 113 -28.06 -8.88 -25.18
CA GLU A 113 -28.58 -9.27 -23.86
C GLU A 113 -29.91 -8.59 -23.52
N HIS A 114 -30.08 -7.33 -23.91
CA HIS A 114 -31.26 -6.52 -23.59
C HIS A 114 -32.21 -6.35 -24.78
N SER A 115 -31.91 -6.97 -25.93
CA SER A 115 -32.64 -6.82 -27.20
C SER A 115 -32.94 -5.36 -27.56
N LEU A 116 -31.96 -4.50 -27.33
CA LEU A 116 -32.11 -3.05 -27.38
C LEU A 116 -31.15 -2.44 -28.39
N LEU A 117 -31.71 -1.74 -29.38
CA LEU A 117 -30.94 -0.94 -30.34
C LEU A 117 -30.90 0.52 -29.87
N ILE A 118 -29.71 1.11 -29.86
CA ILE A 118 -29.48 2.48 -29.39
C ILE A 118 -28.75 3.24 -30.50
N SER A 119 -29.30 4.38 -30.92
CA SER A 119 -28.63 5.32 -31.80
C SER A 119 -28.42 6.66 -31.11
N SER A 120 -27.38 7.39 -31.53
CA SER A 120 -27.19 8.79 -31.16
C SER A 120 -27.20 9.69 -32.38
N SER A 121 -27.52 10.95 -32.15
CA SER A 121 -27.51 11.98 -33.19
C SER A 121 -26.89 13.28 -32.72
N TRP A 122 -26.43 14.04 -33.69
CA TRP A 122 -25.90 15.38 -33.51
C TRP A 122 -26.93 16.43 -33.05
N ASP A 123 -28.21 16.07 -33.02
CA ASP A 123 -29.29 16.82 -32.37
C ASP A 123 -29.26 16.74 -30.83
N SER A 124 -28.27 16.06 -30.26
CA SER A 124 -28.13 15.82 -28.83
C SER A 124 -29.24 14.93 -28.26
N THR A 125 -29.60 13.86 -28.97
CA THR A 125 -30.53 12.84 -28.48
C THR A 125 -29.99 11.41 -28.65
N LEU A 126 -30.53 10.49 -27.86
CA LEU A 126 -30.50 9.05 -28.11
C LEU A 126 -31.88 8.56 -28.51
N HIS A 127 -31.97 7.63 -29.45
CA HIS A 127 -33.18 6.83 -29.68
C HIS A 127 -32.96 5.40 -29.21
N LEU A 128 -33.92 4.87 -28.46
CA LEU A 128 -33.93 3.51 -27.93
C LEU A 128 -35.07 2.73 -28.57
N HIS A 129 -34.71 1.66 -29.27
CA HIS A 129 -35.62 0.83 -30.03
C HIS A 129 -35.71 -0.58 -29.42
N PHE A 130 -36.91 -0.96 -29.01
CA PHE A 130 -37.21 -2.30 -28.50
C PHE A 130 -37.66 -3.19 -29.66
N LEU A 131 -36.74 -3.96 -30.22
CA LEU A 131 -37.03 -4.74 -31.43
C LEU A 131 -38.04 -5.88 -31.20
N SER A 132 -38.30 -6.24 -29.94
CA SER A 132 -39.35 -7.18 -29.56
C SER A 132 -40.76 -6.66 -29.82
N ASP A 133 -40.94 -5.33 -29.89
CA ASP A 133 -42.22 -4.69 -30.18
C ASP A 133 -42.04 -3.61 -31.27
N PRO A 134 -42.05 -4.01 -32.56
CA PRO A 134 -41.89 -3.07 -33.67
C PRO A 134 -43.00 -2.02 -33.78
N SER A 135 -44.14 -2.21 -33.09
CA SER A 135 -45.25 -1.25 -33.11
C SER A 135 -44.97 -0.02 -32.24
N LYS A 136 -44.05 -0.14 -31.28
CA LYS A 136 -43.63 0.95 -30.40
C LYS A 136 -42.53 1.76 -31.08
N GLY A 137 -42.77 3.06 -31.27
CA GLY A 137 -41.75 4.00 -31.73
C GLY A 137 -40.56 4.11 -30.78
N PRO A 138 -39.44 4.75 -31.20
CA PRO A 138 -38.28 4.88 -30.35
C PRO A 138 -38.60 5.69 -29.10
N THR A 139 -37.95 5.35 -27.99
CA THR A 139 -37.88 6.24 -26.82
C THR A 139 -36.73 7.22 -27.01
N THR A 140 -37.03 8.52 -27.02
CA THR A 140 -36.03 9.58 -27.15
C THR A 140 -35.54 10.04 -25.78
N ILE A 141 -34.22 10.00 -25.56
CA ILE A 141 -33.55 10.53 -24.37
C ILE A 141 -32.77 11.79 -24.77
N PRO A 142 -33.06 12.97 -24.19
CA PRO A 142 -32.26 14.16 -24.41
C PRO A 142 -30.88 14.06 -23.75
N LEU A 143 -29.84 14.50 -24.45
CA LEU A 143 -28.47 14.56 -23.97
C LEU A 143 -28.07 16.01 -23.67
N PRO A 144 -27.19 16.23 -22.66
CA PRO A 144 -26.73 17.57 -22.30
C PRO A 144 -25.80 18.21 -23.35
N ALA A 145 -25.26 17.41 -24.28
CA ALA A 145 -24.37 17.87 -25.32
C ALA A 145 -24.35 16.89 -26.51
N LYS A 146 -23.80 17.36 -27.64
CA LYS A 146 -23.64 16.59 -28.87
C LYS A 146 -22.81 15.32 -28.64
N PRO A 147 -23.34 14.11 -28.91
CA PRO A 147 -22.61 12.85 -28.79
C PRO A 147 -21.60 12.65 -29.92
N PHE A 148 -20.42 12.14 -29.59
CA PHE A 148 -19.36 11.81 -30.55
C PHE A 148 -19.12 10.31 -30.69
N SER A 149 -19.28 9.54 -29.60
CA SER A 149 -19.02 8.10 -29.60
C SER A 149 -19.88 7.37 -28.56
N LEU A 150 -20.27 6.14 -28.91
CA LEU A 150 -21.04 5.22 -28.08
C LEU A 150 -20.27 3.90 -27.94
N SER A 151 -20.38 3.24 -26.79
CA SER A 151 -19.92 1.86 -26.63
C SER A 151 -20.73 1.12 -25.58
N LEU A 152 -20.88 -0.19 -25.79
CA LEU A 152 -21.60 -1.11 -24.91
C LEU A 152 -20.62 -2.06 -24.22
N SER A 153 -20.92 -2.30 -22.95
CA SER A 153 -20.50 -3.48 -22.19
C SER A 153 -21.76 -4.33 -21.92
N PRO A 154 -21.64 -5.56 -21.38
CA PRO A 154 -22.82 -6.37 -21.05
C PRO A 154 -23.91 -5.60 -20.27
N THR A 155 -23.51 -4.76 -19.30
CA THR A 155 -24.48 -4.07 -18.44
C THR A 155 -24.52 -2.55 -18.56
N ARG A 156 -23.58 -1.92 -19.27
CA ARG A 156 -23.48 -0.44 -19.37
C ARG A 156 -23.43 0.07 -20.80
N LEU A 157 -24.09 1.21 -21.03
CA LEU A 157 -23.90 2.08 -22.18
C LEU A 157 -23.05 3.29 -21.77
N VAL A 158 -22.00 3.58 -22.52
CA VAL A 158 -21.16 4.78 -22.34
C VAL A 158 -21.36 5.72 -23.51
N VAL A 159 -21.71 6.97 -23.21
CA VAL A 159 -21.97 8.04 -24.18
C VAL A 159 -20.96 9.15 -23.98
N ALA A 160 -20.00 9.28 -24.89
CA ALA A 160 -19.02 10.36 -24.88
C ALA A 160 -19.47 11.53 -25.76
N MET A 161 -19.48 12.73 -25.20
CA MET A 161 -20.08 13.92 -25.81
C MET A 161 -19.10 15.10 -25.87
N ALA A 162 -19.55 16.19 -26.49
CA ALA A 162 -18.88 17.48 -26.44
C ALA A 162 -18.70 17.99 -25.00
N SER A 163 -17.80 18.98 -24.84
CA SER A 163 -17.45 19.55 -23.52
C SER A 163 -16.92 18.51 -22.52
N ARG A 164 -16.30 17.43 -23.03
CA ARG A 164 -15.68 16.35 -22.23
C ARG A 164 -16.70 15.57 -21.37
N LEU A 165 -17.99 15.70 -21.63
CA LEU A 165 -19.04 15.02 -20.87
C LEU A 165 -19.08 13.53 -21.24
N VAL A 166 -19.22 12.68 -20.23
CA VAL A 166 -19.40 11.24 -20.37
C VAL A 166 -20.58 10.80 -19.51
N ASN A 167 -21.66 10.33 -20.14
CA ASN A 167 -22.81 9.75 -19.44
C ASN A 167 -22.73 8.23 -19.51
N ILE A 168 -22.97 7.57 -18.38
CA ILE A 168 -22.96 6.11 -18.26
C ILE A 168 -24.34 5.67 -17.81
N TYR A 169 -25.00 4.84 -18.61
CA TYR A 169 -26.33 4.31 -18.34
C TYR A 169 -26.26 2.83 -17.95
N ASP A 170 -27.07 2.42 -16.98
CA ASP A 170 -27.30 1.01 -16.66
C ASP A 170 -28.33 0.45 -17.65
N LEU A 171 -27.94 -0.51 -18.49
CA LEU A 171 -28.76 -0.97 -19.61
C LEU A 171 -30.06 -1.62 -19.15
N LYS A 172 -30.02 -2.38 -18.06
CA LYS A 172 -31.21 -3.06 -17.50
C LYS A 172 -32.25 -2.04 -17.04
N SER A 173 -31.83 -1.03 -16.28
CA SER A 173 -32.70 0.03 -15.77
C SER A 173 -33.22 0.91 -16.91
N THR A 174 -32.34 1.22 -17.87
CA THR A 174 -32.68 2.01 -19.06
C THR A 174 -33.73 1.30 -19.91
N ALA A 175 -33.53 0.01 -20.20
CA ALA A 175 -34.49 -0.81 -20.94
C ALA A 175 -35.84 -0.86 -20.21
N LEU A 176 -35.83 -1.06 -18.89
CA LEU A 176 -37.07 -1.14 -18.10
C LEU A 176 -37.84 0.19 -18.09
N LEU A 177 -37.18 1.32 -17.83
CA LEU A 177 -37.82 2.64 -17.79
C LEU A 177 -38.34 3.08 -19.18
N SER A 178 -37.56 2.85 -20.23
CA SER A 178 -37.97 3.17 -21.59
C SER A 178 -39.10 2.26 -22.08
N SER A 179 -39.19 1.01 -21.60
CA SER A 179 -40.33 0.13 -21.90
C SER A 179 -41.65 0.64 -21.31
N GLN A 180 -41.60 1.36 -20.18
CA GLN A 180 -42.77 1.91 -19.47
C GLN A 180 -43.21 3.28 -19.98
N THR A 181 -42.39 3.96 -20.78
CA THR A 181 -42.70 5.30 -21.28
C THR A 181 -43.74 5.23 -22.40
N THR A 182 -44.84 5.99 -22.30
CA THR A 182 -45.95 6.06 -23.26
C THR A 182 -45.85 7.24 -24.24
N ASP A 183 -45.16 8.32 -23.84
CA ASP A 183 -45.19 9.61 -24.57
C ASP A 183 -43.97 9.84 -25.49
N GLY A 184 -43.21 8.79 -25.80
CA GLY A 184 -42.05 8.83 -26.71
C GLY A 184 -40.82 9.58 -26.20
N LYS A 185 -40.94 10.46 -25.20
CA LYS A 185 -39.82 11.12 -24.52
C LYS A 185 -39.71 10.61 -23.08
N SER A 186 -38.51 10.19 -22.68
CA SER A 186 -38.26 9.64 -21.34
C SER A 186 -37.13 10.40 -20.65
N GLU A 187 -37.34 10.79 -19.39
CA GLU A 187 -36.30 11.36 -18.52
C GLU A 187 -35.47 10.24 -17.86
N VAL A 188 -34.87 9.36 -18.66
CA VAL A 188 -33.94 8.38 -18.13
C VAL A 188 -32.65 9.09 -17.75
N GLU A 189 -32.39 9.19 -16.46
CA GLU A 189 -31.14 9.73 -15.93
C GLU A 189 -29.99 8.70 -16.05
N PRO A 190 -28.77 9.13 -16.41
CA PRO A 190 -27.62 8.24 -16.41
C PRO A 190 -27.26 7.79 -14.99
N TRP A 191 -26.81 6.54 -14.88
CA TRP A 191 -26.29 5.96 -13.64
C TRP A 191 -25.08 6.73 -13.11
N GLN A 192 -24.21 7.22 -13.99
CA GLN A 192 -23.14 8.14 -13.63
C GLN A 192 -22.96 9.22 -14.69
N LYS A 193 -22.67 10.44 -14.23
CA LYS A 193 -22.21 11.57 -15.06
C LYS A 193 -20.75 11.82 -14.73
N ARG A 194 -19.87 11.83 -15.73
CA ARG A 194 -18.43 12.00 -15.58
C ARG A 194 -17.90 13.04 -16.55
N GLU A 195 -16.70 13.51 -16.25
CA GLU A 195 -15.88 14.30 -17.16
C GLU A 195 -14.70 13.46 -17.61
N SER A 196 -14.42 13.45 -18.92
CA SER A 196 -13.30 12.72 -19.52
C SER A 196 -11.97 13.14 -18.88
N SER A 197 -11.14 12.15 -18.57
CA SER A 197 -9.77 12.37 -18.08
C SER A 197 -8.84 13.02 -19.12
N LEU A 198 -9.28 13.11 -20.38
CA LEU A 198 -8.56 13.76 -21.48
C LEU A 198 -8.94 15.24 -21.57
N LYS A 199 -7.98 16.11 -21.92
CA LYS A 199 -8.19 17.56 -21.90
C LYS A 199 -8.89 18.09 -23.14
N PHE A 200 -8.74 17.38 -24.26
CA PHE A 200 -9.25 17.79 -25.56
C PHE A 200 -10.41 16.89 -26.01
N MET A 201 -11.05 17.28 -27.12
CA MET A 201 -12.22 16.62 -27.68
C MET A 201 -12.04 15.10 -27.80
N THR A 202 -12.98 14.34 -27.22
CA THR A 202 -13.04 12.88 -27.31
C THR A 202 -13.34 12.45 -28.75
N ARG A 203 -12.65 11.40 -29.23
CA ARG A 203 -12.83 10.83 -30.58
C ARG A 203 -13.57 9.50 -30.56
N ALA A 204 -13.14 8.57 -29.71
CA ALA A 204 -13.74 7.26 -29.57
C ALA A 204 -13.87 6.85 -28.09
N VAL A 205 -14.84 5.98 -27.81
CA VAL A 205 -14.95 5.23 -26.55
C VAL A 205 -15.11 3.75 -26.86
N ALA A 206 -14.49 2.89 -26.05
CA ALA A 206 -14.61 1.44 -26.15
C ALA A 206 -14.72 0.83 -24.76
N CYS A 207 -15.78 0.08 -24.48
CA CYS A 207 -15.98 -0.60 -23.22
C CYS A 207 -15.15 -1.89 -23.13
N MET A 208 -14.76 -2.25 -21.91
CA MET A 208 -14.07 -3.51 -21.63
C MET A 208 -15.08 -4.67 -21.73
N PRO A 209 -14.74 -5.79 -22.41
CA PRO A 209 -15.64 -6.93 -22.57
C PRO A 209 -16.06 -7.58 -21.25
N ASN A 210 -15.21 -7.48 -20.23
CA ASN A 210 -15.46 -8.01 -18.88
C ASN A 210 -16.31 -7.08 -17.99
N ASP A 211 -16.94 -6.04 -18.55
CA ASP A 211 -17.83 -5.12 -17.83
C ASP A 211 -17.13 -4.31 -16.72
N ALA A 212 -15.79 -4.23 -16.71
CA ALA A 212 -15.05 -3.56 -15.62
C ALA A 212 -14.93 -2.04 -15.81
N GLY A 213 -14.96 -1.55 -17.05
CA GLY A 213 -14.63 -0.16 -17.39
C GLY A 213 -14.66 0.14 -18.88
N TYR A 214 -14.01 1.24 -19.27
CA TYR A 214 -13.92 1.69 -20.67
C TYR A 214 -12.63 2.48 -20.92
N ALA A 215 -12.27 2.60 -22.19
CA ALA A 215 -11.21 3.49 -22.65
C ALA A 215 -11.79 4.61 -23.53
N THR A 216 -11.27 5.82 -23.39
CA THR A 216 -11.59 6.98 -24.24
C THR A 216 -10.35 7.46 -24.98
N SER A 217 -10.53 8.00 -26.18
CA SER A 217 -9.46 8.58 -26.98
C SER A 217 -9.75 10.05 -27.29
N SER A 218 -8.74 10.81 -27.70
CA SER A 218 -8.91 12.25 -27.99
C SER A 218 -8.11 12.70 -29.20
N ILE A 219 -8.39 13.92 -29.65
CA ILE A 219 -7.62 14.60 -30.70
C ILE A 219 -6.18 14.94 -30.30
N GLU A 220 -5.81 14.84 -29.01
CA GLU A 220 -4.46 15.16 -28.53
C GLU A 220 -3.51 13.93 -28.51
N GLY A 221 -3.78 12.90 -29.31
CA GLY A 221 -2.90 11.72 -29.39
C GLY A 221 -2.79 10.94 -28.08
N ARG A 222 -3.86 10.96 -27.26
CA ARG A 222 -3.93 10.30 -25.96
C ARG A 222 -5.13 9.38 -25.85
N VAL A 223 -4.96 8.36 -25.02
CA VAL A 223 -5.99 7.45 -24.54
C VAL A 223 -6.05 7.52 -23.02
N ALA A 224 -7.26 7.47 -22.45
CA ALA A 224 -7.51 7.29 -21.03
C ALA A 224 -8.25 5.97 -20.79
N VAL A 225 -7.97 5.32 -19.66
CA VAL A 225 -8.62 4.08 -19.22
C VAL A 225 -9.25 4.34 -17.85
N GLU A 226 -10.55 4.02 -17.73
CA GLU A 226 -11.38 4.32 -16.59
C GLU A 226 -12.23 3.09 -16.20
N TRP A 227 -12.57 2.96 -14.92
CA TRP A 227 -13.35 1.84 -14.39
C TRP A 227 -14.76 2.29 -13.96
N PHE A 228 -15.75 1.41 -14.08
CA PHE A 228 -17.14 1.73 -13.72
C PHE A 228 -17.35 1.85 -12.21
N ASP A 229 -16.66 1.02 -11.41
CA ASP A 229 -16.74 1.08 -9.94
C ASP A 229 -16.34 2.48 -9.43
N PRO A 230 -17.28 3.22 -8.79
CA PRO A 230 -17.05 4.59 -8.33
C PRO A 230 -16.21 4.67 -7.04
N SER A 231 -15.78 3.55 -6.44
CA SER A 231 -14.94 3.56 -5.25
C SER A 231 -13.65 4.35 -5.46
N ASP A 232 -13.19 5.09 -4.45
CA ASP A 232 -11.94 5.86 -4.51
C ASP A 232 -10.74 4.99 -4.91
N SER A 233 -10.73 3.72 -4.48
CA SER A 233 -9.71 2.73 -4.87
C SER A 233 -9.73 2.40 -6.35
N SER A 234 -10.92 2.18 -6.94
CA SER A 234 -11.04 1.86 -8.36
C SER A 234 -10.78 3.10 -9.23
N GLN A 235 -11.30 4.26 -8.80
CA GLN A 235 -11.08 5.53 -9.49
C GLN A 235 -9.61 5.99 -9.43
N ALA A 236 -8.85 5.64 -8.40
CA ALA A 236 -7.40 5.90 -8.35
C ALA A 236 -6.60 5.11 -9.41
N ARG A 237 -7.16 4.03 -9.98
CA ARG A 237 -6.50 3.26 -11.04
C ARG A 237 -6.53 3.96 -12.39
N LYS A 238 -7.47 4.90 -12.60
CA LYS A 238 -7.66 5.63 -13.85
C LYS A 238 -6.35 6.28 -14.30
N TYR A 239 -6.06 6.22 -15.58
CA TYR A 239 -4.82 6.77 -16.11
C TYR A 239 -5.00 7.17 -17.57
N ALA A 240 -4.15 8.09 -18.03
CA ALA A 240 -4.09 8.52 -19.42
C ALA A 240 -2.64 8.55 -19.90
N PHE A 241 -2.42 8.23 -21.18
CA PHE A 241 -1.08 8.11 -21.74
C PHE A 241 -1.03 8.65 -23.18
N LYS A 242 0.17 9.02 -23.62
CA LYS A 242 0.46 9.47 -24.99
C LYS A 242 0.70 8.23 -25.86
N CYS A 243 0.11 8.15 -27.05
CA CYS A 243 0.21 6.96 -27.91
C CYS A 243 0.34 7.23 -29.41
N HIS A 244 -0.14 8.38 -29.92
CA HIS A 244 -0.07 8.74 -31.34
C HIS A 244 0.54 10.13 -31.49
N ARG A 245 1.86 10.18 -31.25
CA ARG A 245 2.69 11.39 -31.27
C ARG A 245 4.05 11.06 -31.89
N GLN A 246 4.58 11.95 -32.71
CA GLN A 246 5.87 11.77 -33.38
C GLN A 246 6.75 12.98 -33.11
N PRO A 247 8.07 12.81 -32.87
CA PRO A 247 8.95 13.95 -32.68
C PRO A 247 8.96 14.81 -33.95
N ASP A 248 8.87 16.13 -33.77
CA ASP A 248 8.95 17.05 -34.89
C ASP A 248 10.38 17.04 -35.48
N SER A 249 10.43 17.01 -36.81
CA SER A 249 11.63 17.07 -37.63
C SER A 249 12.42 18.38 -37.49
N SER A 250 11.82 19.42 -36.90
CA SER A 250 12.44 20.74 -36.67
C SER A 250 13.49 20.76 -35.56
N GLY A 251 13.57 19.71 -34.71
CA GLY A 251 14.61 19.56 -33.67
C GLY A 251 14.42 20.45 -32.44
N ASP A 252 13.28 21.13 -32.30
CA ASP A 252 12.93 22.00 -31.16
C ASP A 252 12.44 21.23 -29.91
N GLY A 253 12.33 19.90 -30.02
CA GLY A 253 11.82 19.03 -28.96
C GLY A 253 10.29 18.97 -28.84
N SER A 254 9.56 19.51 -29.83
CA SER A 254 8.10 19.41 -29.90
C SER A 254 7.63 18.09 -30.54
N ASP A 255 6.43 17.62 -30.17
CA ASP A 255 5.79 16.44 -30.76
C ASP A 255 4.74 16.90 -31.80
N ILE A 256 4.75 16.35 -33.01
CA ILE A 256 3.59 16.32 -33.90
C ILE A 256 2.54 15.40 -33.28
N VAL A 257 1.35 15.94 -33.04
CA VAL A 257 0.26 15.24 -32.34
C VAL A 257 -0.82 14.83 -33.35
N TYR A 258 -1.16 13.56 -33.36
CA TYR A 258 -2.20 13.02 -34.23
C TYR A 258 -3.43 12.60 -33.41
N PRO A 259 -4.65 12.76 -33.92
CA PRO A 259 -5.86 12.30 -33.25
C PRO A 259 -5.87 10.76 -33.16
N VAL A 260 -6.47 10.23 -32.10
CA VAL A 260 -6.70 8.79 -31.96
C VAL A 260 -8.12 8.47 -32.40
N ASN A 261 -8.28 8.11 -33.68
CA ASN A 261 -9.58 8.01 -34.34
C ASN A 261 -10.37 6.76 -33.94
N ALA A 262 -9.71 5.64 -33.63
CA ALA A 262 -10.35 4.37 -33.34
C ALA A 262 -9.83 3.70 -32.06
N LEU A 263 -10.75 3.09 -31.31
CA LEU A 263 -10.49 2.21 -30.17
C LEU A 263 -11.36 0.97 -30.27
N THR A 264 -10.80 -0.19 -29.97
CA THR A 264 -11.58 -1.44 -29.86
C THR A 264 -10.91 -2.41 -28.90
N PHE A 265 -11.68 -3.13 -28.10
CA PHE A 265 -11.18 -4.17 -27.21
C PHE A 265 -11.23 -5.54 -27.90
N ASN A 266 -10.21 -6.36 -27.65
CA ASN A 266 -10.23 -7.76 -28.03
C ASN A 266 -11.24 -8.50 -27.12
N PRO A 267 -12.26 -9.18 -27.68
CA PRO A 267 -13.35 -9.76 -26.90
C PRO A 267 -12.90 -10.90 -25.97
N ILE A 268 -11.79 -11.57 -26.30
CA ILE A 268 -11.28 -12.72 -25.53
C ILE A 268 -10.22 -12.30 -24.51
N HIS A 269 -9.26 -11.47 -24.91
CA HIS A 269 -8.07 -11.19 -24.11
C HIS A 269 -8.18 -9.95 -23.20
N GLY A 270 -9.18 -9.09 -23.38
CA GLY A 270 -9.31 -7.85 -22.60
C GLY A 270 -8.23 -6.79 -22.87
N THR A 271 -7.33 -7.03 -23.81
CA THR A 271 -6.41 -6.04 -24.38
C THR A 271 -7.15 -5.17 -25.40
N PHE A 272 -6.63 -3.98 -25.74
CA PHE A 272 -7.29 -3.12 -26.73
C PHE A 272 -6.32 -2.58 -27.78
N ALA A 273 -6.86 -2.20 -28.93
CA ALA A 273 -6.16 -1.56 -30.02
C ALA A 273 -6.49 -0.07 -30.08
N SER A 274 -5.50 0.76 -30.39
CA SER A 274 -5.66 2.16 -30.77
C SER A 274 -5.18 2.39 -32.20
N GLY A 275 -5.95 3.15 -32.97
CA GLY A 275 -5.63 3.56 -34.33
C GLY A 275 -5.59 5.09 -34.42
N GLY A 276 -4.48 5.64 -34.93
CA GLY A 276 -4.24 7.07 -34.98
C GLY A 276 -4.21 7.65 -36.39
N GLY A 277 -4.33 8.99 -36.44
CA GLY A 277 -4.11 9.82 -37.63
C GLY A 277 -2.72 9.69 -38.23
N ASP A 278 -1.76 9.22 -37.42
CA ASP A 278 -0.39 8.93 -37.82
C ASP A 278 -0.25 7.64 -38.63
N GLY A 279 -1.34 6.96 -38.95
CA GLY A 279 -1.34 5.67 -39.65
C GLY A 279 -0.80 4.53 -38.80
N VAL A 280 -0.68 4.69 -37.48
CA VAL A 280 -0.15 3.66 -36.58
C VAL A 280 -1.30 2.93 -35.90
N VAL A 281 -1.15 1.62 -35.74
CA VAL A 281 -1.98 0.80 -34.86
C VAL A 281 -1.13 0.25 -33.73
N ALA A 282 -1.59 0.39 -32.49
CA ALA A 282 -0.91 -0.13 -31.31
C ALA A 282 -1.86 -0.98 -30.46
N LEU A 283 -1.35 -2.09 -29.95
CA LEU A 283 -2.02 -2.97 -28.99
C LEU A 283 -1.55 -2.66 -27.57
N TRP A 284 -2.49 -2.67 -26.63
CA TRP A 284 -2.29 -2.23 -25.26
C TRP A 284 -2.92 -3.20 -24.27
N ASP A 285 -2.27 -3.34 -23.13
CA ASP A 285 -2.83 -3.98 -21.96
C ASP A 285 -3.35 -2.90 -20.99
N ALA A 286 -4.67 -2.86 -20.80
CA ALA A 286 -5.33 -1.88 -19.94
C ALA A 286 -5.01 -2.08 -18.44
N VAL A 287 -4.70 -3.31 -18.03
CA VAL A 287 -4.42 -3.67 -16.63
C VAL A 287 -2.94 -3.48 -16.33
N ALA A 288 -2.06 -4.01 -17.19
CA ALA A 288 -0.61 -3.88 -17.05
C ALA A 288 -0.05 -2.51 -17.47
N LYS A 289 -0.91 -1.63 -18.02
CA LYS A 289 -0.59 -0.24 -18.41
C LYS A 289 0.59 -0.13 -19.39
N ARG A 290 0.71 -1.08 -20.33
CA ARG A 290 1.83 -1.13 -21.28
C ARG A 290 1.38 -1.38 -22.72
N ARG A 291 2.17 -0.88 -23.67
CA ARG A 291 2.05 -1.24 -25.09
C ARG A 291 2.57 -2.66 -25.29
N ILE A 292 1.72 -3.53 -25.83
CA ILE A 292 2.07 -4.92 -26.16
C ILE A 292 2.84 -4.94 -27.48
N ARG A 293 2.30 -4.26 -28.49
CA ARG A 293 2.85 -4.26 -29.84
C ARG A 293 2.46 -2.97 -30.56
N GLN A 294 3.32 -2.53 -31.46
CA GLN A 294 2.99 -1.49 -32.44
C GLN A 294 3.19 -2.10 -33.82
N TYR A 295 2.21 -1.91 -34.71
CA TYR A 295 2.26 -2.42 -36.07
C TYR A 295 2.96 -1.43 -37.01
N GLN A 296 3.27 -1.90 -38.22
CA GLN A 296 3.87 -1.05 -39.23
C GLN A 296 2.92 0.09 -39.57
N LYS A 297 3.49 1.26 -39.86
CA LYS A 297 2.73 2.44 -40.26
C LYS A 297 2.04 2.17 -41.59
N TYR A 298 0.73 2.38 -41.63
CA TYR A 298 -0.07 2.38 -42.85
C TYR A 298 0.15 3.67 -43.64
N ALA A 299 -0.15 3.63 -44.93
CA ALA A 299 0.06 4.77 -45.82
C ALA A 299 -0.77 6.00 -45.43
N THR A 300 -1.91 5.77 -44.78
CA THR A 300 -2.93 6.78 -44.46
C THR A 300 -3.45 6.62 -43.02
N SER A 301 -4.29 7.57 -42.58
CA SER A 301 -4.88 7.58 -41.24
C SER A 301 -5.70 6.33 -40.97
N VAL A 302 -5.61 5.78 -39.75
CA VAL A 302 -6.46 4.67 -39.33
C VAL A 302 -7.81 5.22 -38.91
N ALA A 303 -8.85 4.95 -39.69
CA ALA A 303 -10.19 5.48 -39.47
C ALA A 303 -11.02 4.61 -38.52
N ALA A 304 -10.92 3.28 -38.65
CA ALA A 304 -11.74 2.35 -37.88
C ALA A 304 -11.02 1.03 -37.56
N LEU A 305 -11.38 0.40 -36.45
CA LEU A 305 -10.82 -0.87 -35.97
C LEU A 305 -11.93 -1.79 -35.44
N SER A 306 -11.82 -3.10 -35.69
CA SER A 306 -12.67 -4.12 -35.05
C SER A 306 -11.93 -5.44 -34.90
N PHE A 307 -12.05 -6.07 -33.74
CA PHE A 307 -11.62 -7.46 -33.56
C PHE A 307 -12.73 -8.42 -34.01
N SER A 308 -12.35 -9.61 -34.49
CA SER A 308 -13.26 -10.75 -34.69
C SER A 308 -13.71 -11.33 -33.35
N THR A 309 -14.81 -12.08 -33.34
CA THR A 309 -15.45 -12.64 -32.13
C THR A 309 -14.53 -13.54 -31.32
N ASP A 310 -13.70 -14.31 -32.02
CA ASP A 310 -12.67 -15.21 -31.49
C ASP A 310 -11.38 -14.47 -31.11
N GLY A 311 -11.29 -13.16 -31.35
CA GLY A 311 -10.11 -12.35 -31.09
C GLY A 311 -8.91 -12.65 -31.99
N LYS A 312 -9.07 -13.49 -33.02
CA LYS A 312 -8.01 -13.96 -33.92
C LYS A 312 -7.60 -12.91 -34.96
N TYR A 313 -8.54 -12.10 -35.43
CA TYR A 313 -8.32 -11.10 -36.48
C TYR A 313 -8.57 -9.69 -35.96
N LEU A 314 -7.83 -8.72 -36.52
CA LEU A 314 -8.06 -7.29 -36.39
C LEU A 314 -8.30 -6.71 -37.78
N ALA A 315 -9.49 -6.19 -38.01
CA ALA A 315 -9.82 -5.40 -39.20
C ALA A 315 -9.37 -3.95 -38.97
N ILE A 316 -8.69 -3.39 -39.97
CA ILE A 316 -8.07 -2.07 -39.93
C ILE A 316 -8.50 -1.32 -41.18
N GLY A 317 -9.46 -0.40 -41.02
CA GLY A 317 -9.88 0.51 -42.07
C GLY A 317 -8.97 1.74 -42.10
N VAL A 318 -8.32 1.98 -43.23
CA VAL A 318 -7.47 3.15 -43.45
C VAL A 318 -8.05 4.00 -44.56
N SER A 319 -8.07 5.31 -44.33
CA SER A 319 -8.51 6.31 -45.29
C SER A 319 -7.78 7.61 -45.00
N PRO A 320 -7.53 8.46 -46.00
CA PRO A 320 -6.94 9.77 -45.74
C PRO A 320 -7.84 10.61 -44.83
N GLY A 321 -7.24 11.24 -43.83
CA GLY A 321 -7.96 12.12 -42.91
C GLY A 321 -8.17 13.51 -43.48
N PHE A 322 -9.15 14.24 -42.95
CA PHE A 322 -9.32 15.69 -43.16
C PHE A 322 -8.33 16.53 -42.32
N GLU A 323 -7.30 15.91 -41.77
CA GLU A 323 -6.42 16.46 -40.73
C GLU A 323 -5.47 17.55 -41.28
N ASP A 324 -5.21 17.52 -42.59
CA ASP A 324 -4.21 18.35 -43.26
C ASP A 324 -4.83 19.55 -44.02
N GLY A 325 -6.16 19.64 -44.08
CA GLY A 325 -6.90 20.71 -44.75
C GLY A 325 -6.69 20.83 -46.27
N LYS A 326 -6.14 19.80 -46.94
CA LYS A 326 -5.89 19.78 -48.39
C LYS A 326 -7.06 19.12 -49.15
N ASP A 327 -7.33 19.60 -50.36
CA ASP A 327 -8.32 19.02 -51.27
C ASP A 327 -7.96 17.57 -51.64
N PHE A 328 -8.97 16.70 -51.62
CA PHE A 328 -8.84 15.24 -51.52
C PHE A 328 -9.12 14.52 -52.84
N ASN A 329 -8.27 13.56 -53.21
CA ASN A 329 -8.57 12.50 -54.16
C ASN A 329 -8.49 11.13 -53.45
N PRO A 330 -9.60 10.39 -53.28
CA PRO A 330 -9.63 9.09 -52.57
C PRO A 330 -8.90 7.95 -53.29
N ASP A 331 -8.63 8.07 -54.59
CA ASP A 331 -8.24 6.94 -55.44
C ASP A 331 -6.99 6.20 -54.93
N GLY A 332 -7.18 4.91 -54.58
CA GLY A 332 -6.11 3.99 -54.15
C GLY A 332 -5.63 4.14 -52.71
N LEU A 333 -6.19 5.08 -51.94
CA LEU A 333 -5.76 5.39 -50.57
C LEU A 333 -6.69 4.83 -49.48
N VAL A 334 -7.91 4.45 -49.85
CA VAL A 334 -8.89 3.79 -48.96
C VAL A 334 -8.70 2.27 -49.04
N LYS A 335 -8.41 1.64 -47.90
CA LYS A 335 -8.16 0.20 -47.80
C LYS A 335 -8.69 -0.37 -46.49
N VAL A 336 -8.99 -1.67 -46.50
CA VAL A 336 -9.24 -2.42 -45.26
C VAL A 336 -8.28 -3.61 -45.22
N PHE A 337 -7.52 -3.70 -44.15
CA PHE A 337 -6.61 -4.80 -43.89
C PHE A 337 -7.19 -5.73 -42.84
N ILE A 338 -7.11 -7.03 -43.07
CA ILE A 338 -7.36 -8.06 -42.06
C ILE A 338 -6.02 -8.59 -41.61
N ARG A 339 -5.75 -8.44 -40.32
CA ARG A 339 -4.51 -8.90 -39.70
C ARG A 339 -4.79 -10.04 -38.73
N GLU A 340 -4.10 -11.15 -38.88
CA GLU A 340 -4.14 -12.27 -37.93
C GLU A 340 -3.22 -11.99 -36.73
N LEU A 341 -3.65 -12.43 -35.55
CA LEU A 341 -3.03 -12.10 -34.26
C LEU A 341 -2.41 -13.31 -33.53
N VAL A 342 -2.50 -14.52 -34.09
CA VAL A 342 -2.16 -15.79 -33.43
C VAL A 342 -0.66 -16.12 -33.43
N SER A 343 -0.26 -16.84 -32.38
CA SER A 343 1.10 -17.26 -31.99
C SER A 343 1.49 -18.67 -32.50
N THR A 344 1.23 -19.04 -33.75
CA THR A 344 1.59 -20.37 -34.32
C THR A 344 2.73 -20.32 -35.34
N THR A 345 3.54 -19.26 -35.28
CA THR A 345 4.49 -18.90 -36.34
C THR A 345 5.51 -20.01 -36.67
N ALA A 346 5.92 -20.82 -35.69
CA ALA A 346 6.94 -21.87 -35.88
C ALA A 346 6.42 -23.16 -36.54
N VAL A 347 5.12 -23.45 -36.44
CA VAL A 347 4.50 -24.64 -37.04
C VAL A 347 4.32 -24.46 -38.54
N GLU A 348 3.95 -23.24 -38.94
CA GLU A 348 3.75 -22.86 -40.34
C GLU A 348 5.08 -22.55 -41.04
N ASP A 349 6.04 -21.94 -40.32
CA ASP A 349 7.39 -21.68 -40.81
C ASP A 349 8.43 -22.12 -39.76
N PRO A 350 9.00 -23.34 -39.91
CA PRO A 350 10.04 -23.86 -39.02
C PRO A 350 11.27 -22.96 -38.87
N SER A 351 11.54 -22.06 -39.83
CA SER A 351 12.68 -21.14 -39.76
C SER A 351 12.50 -20.03 -38.71
N THR A 352 11.28 -19.85 -38.19
CA THR A 352 10.97 -18.84 -37.17
C THR A 352 11.21 -19.32 -35.74
N ASP A 353 11.44 -20.63 -35.54
CA ASP A 353 11.88 -21.16 -34.26
C ASP A 353 13.32 -20.72 -33.96
N LYS A 354 13.47 -19.90 -32.92
CA LYS A 354 14.76 -19.41 -32.44
C LYS A 354 15.19 -20.08 -31.14
N SER A 355 14.33 -20.89 -30.54
CA SER A 355 14.58 -21.50 -29.23
C SER A 355 15.32 -22.82 -29.39
N CYS A 356 14.99 -23.65 -30.39
CA CYS A 356 15.61 -24.97 -30.57
C CYS A 356 17.14 -24.90 -30.74
N ASP A 357 17.65 -24.07 -31.66
CA ASP A 357 19.10 -23.97 -31.87
C ASP A 357 19.84 -23.41 -30.64
N ILE A 358 19.23 -22.44 -29.94
CA ILE A 358 19.80 -21.90 -28.70
C ILE A 358 19.89 -22.98 -27.61
N LEU A 359 18.88 -23.84 -27.48
CA LEU A 359 18.90 -24.91 -26.48
C LEU A 359 19.91 -26.01 -26.86
N LYS A 360 20.06 -26.34 -28.15
CA LYS A 360 21.13 -27.23 -28.63
C LYS A 360 22.51 -26.69 -28.26
N ASP A 361 22.73 -25.39 -28.41
CA ASP A 361 23.98 -24.76 -28.02
C ASP A 361 24.22 -24.80 -26.50
N VAL A 362 23.18 -24.62 -25.68
CA VAL A 362 23.28 -24.74 -24.20
C VAL A 362 23.71 -26.14 -23.79
N PHE A 363 23.12 -27.19 -24.37
CA PHE A 363 23.51 -28.58 -24.11
C PHE A 363 24.97 -28.87 -24.54
N LYS A 364 25.46 -28.21 -25.60
CA LYS A 364 26.85 -28.37 -26.08
C LYS A 364 27.89 -27.58 -25.29
N GLN A 365 27.59 -26.35 -24.86
CA GLN A 365 28.58 -25.41 -24.32
C GLN A 365 28.76 -25.49 -22.79
N GLU A 366 27.72 -25.85 -22.03
CA GLU A 366 27.72 -25.73 -20.56
C GLU A 366 27.70 -27.07 -19.81
N ALA A 367 27.89 -28.18 -20.53
CA ALA A 367 28.11 -29.49 -19.93
C ALA A 367 29.52 -29.54 -19.33
N GLY A 368 29.63 -29.29 -18.03
CA GLY A 368 30.90 -29.39 -17.31
C GLY A 368 31.47 -30.81 -17.35
N GLY A 369 32.47 -31.02 -18.21
CA GLY A 369 33.60 -31.96 -18.08
C GLY A 369 33.39 -33.48 -17.92
N GLN A 370 32.25 -33.97 -17.42
CA GLN A 370 32.03 -35.39 -17.10
C GLN A 370 30.87 -36.06 -17.84
N TRP A 371 29.94 -35.29 -18.43
CA TRP A 371 28.74 -35.82 -19.09
C TRP A 371 28.56 -35.18 -20.46
N GLU A 372 28.27 -35.98 -21.49
CA GLU A 372 28.00 -35.54 -22.85
C GLU A 372 26.49 -35.63 -23.13
N TRP A 373 25.90 -34.58 -23.72
CA TRP A 373 24.49 -34.54 -24.10
C TRP A 373 24.37 -34.69 -25.61
N ASP A 374 23.60 -35.70 -26.05
CA ASP A 374 23.25 -35.90 -27.45
C ASP A 374 21.78 -35.55 -27.71
N VAL A 375 21.53 -34.72 -28.73
CA VAL A 375 20.17 -34.32 -29.11
C VAL A 375 19.68 -35.27 -30.18
N VAL A 376 18.98 -36.31 -29.74
CA VAL A 376 18.61 -37.48 -30.56
C VAL A 376 17.52 -37.17 -31.58
N GLU A 377 16.56 -36.31 -31.22
CA GLU A 377 15.43 -35.94 -32.09
C GLU A 377 14.88 -34.55 -31.75
N THR A 378 14.33 -33.85 -32.74
CA THR A 378 13.61 -32.57 -32.56
C THR A 378 12.35 -32.54 -33.42
N LYS A 379 11.24 -32.06 -32.86
CA LYS A 379 9.95 -31.97 -33.56
C LYS A 379 9.22 -30.67 -33.17
N ILE A 380 8.63 -30.00 -34.15
CA ILE A 380 7.73 -28.85 -33.95
C ILE A 380 6.29 -29.38 -33.99
N VAL A 381 5.46 -28.92 -33.08
CA VAL A 381 4.03 -29.30 -32.95
C VAL A 381 3.17 -28.07 -32.74
N GLY A 382 1.87 -28.17 -33.06
CA GLY A 382 0.88 -27.14 -32.78
C GLY A 382 0.77 -26.81 -31.29
N ASP A 383 0.29 -25.60 -30.96
CA ASP A 383 -0.17 -25.24 -29.60
C ASP A 383 -1.54 -25.90 -29.30
N VAL A 384 -1.65 -27.20 -29.61
CA VAL A 384 -2.81 -28.06 -29.42
C VAL A 384 -2.44 -29.16 -28.43
N VAL A 385 -3.30 -29.39 -27.45
CA VAL A 385 -3.03 -30.29 -26.33
C VAL A 385 -2.74 -31.71 -26.82
N GLU A 386 -3.54 -32.22 -27.75
CA GLU A 386 -3.40 -33.56 -28.29
C GLU A 386 -2.05 -33.77 -29.00
N ASP A 387 -1.63 -32.83 -29.85
CA ASP A 387 -0.40 -32.90 -30.63
C ASP A 387 0.85 -32.91 -29.72
N ILE A 388 0.87 -32.03 -28.72
CA ILE A 388 1.93 -31.98 -27.71
C ILE A 388 1.97 -33.32 -26.95
N GLN A 389 0.82 -33.85 -26.55
CA GLN A 389 0.76 -35.09 -25.79
C GLN A 389 1.22 -36.30 -26.60
N GLU A 390 0.85 -36.39 -27.87
CA GLU A 390 1.23 -37.51 -28.73
C GLU A 390 2.75 -37.57 -28.93
N ALA A 391 3.39 -36.43 -29.20
CA ALA A 391 4.84 -36.34 -29.36
C ALA A 391 5.59 -36.78 -28.08
N ILE A 392 5.16 -36.30 -26.91
CA ILE A 392 5.79 -36.66 -25.63
C ILE A 392 5.57 -38.13 -25.29
N LYS A 393 4.36 -38.66 -25.52
CA LYS A 393 4.06 -40.09 -25.29
C LYS A 393 4.89 -40.98 -26.20
N HIS A 394 5.11 -40.56 -27.45
CA HIS A 394 5.95 -41.29 -28.40
C HIS A 394 7.40 -41.38 -27.87
N TRP A 395 8.05 -40.26 -27.58
CA TRP A 395 9.46 -40.26 -27.12
C TRP A 395 9.68 -40.93 -25.75
N ALA A 396 8.73 -40.78 -24.81
CA ALA A 396 8.83 -41.40 -23.48
C ALA A 396 8.37 -42.87 -23.46
N GLY A 397 7.75 -43.36 -24.53
CA GLY A 397 7.09 -44.67 -24.61
C GLY A 397 7.84 -45.75 -25.38
N GLN A 398 8.98 -45.44 -26.01
CA GLN A 398 9.80 -46.40 -26.74
C GLN A 398 10.51 -47.39 -25.78
N ASP A 399 10.93 -48.55 -26.30
CA ASP A 399 11.67 -49.57 -25.53
C ASP A 399 12.99 -49.04 -24.96
N ASN A 400 13.61 -48.08 -25.66
CA ASN A 400 14.74 -47.29 -25.19
C ASN A 400 14.39 -45.79 -25.23
N PRO A 401 13.69 -45.27 -24.20
CA PRO A 401 13.17 -43.91 -24.22
C PRO A 401 14.28 -42.88 -23.99
N VAL A 402 14.12 -41.68 -24.55
CA VAL A 402 15.05 -40.56 -24.33
C VAL A 402 15.12 -40.19 -22.84
N ASN A 403 16.30 -39.79 -22.36
CA ASN A 403 16.48 -39.50 -20.93
C ASN A 403 15.81 -38.20 -20.49
N VAL A 404 15.78 -37.17 -21.35
CA VAL A 404 15.18 -35.87 -21.09
C VAL A 404 14.38 -35.41 -22.31
N ILE A 405 13.18 -34.87 -22.08
CA ILE A 405 12.33 -34.21 -23.06
C ILE A 405 12.15 -32.76 -22.60
N ILE A 406 12.51 -31.82 -23.47
CA ILE A 406 12.33 -30.38 -23.24
C ILE A 406 11.27 -29.86 -24.20
N THR A 407 10.26 -29.17 -23.68
CA THR A 407 9.31 -28.42 -24.53
C THR A 407 9.54 -26.93 -24.38
N THR A 408 9.35 -26.16 -25.45
CA THR A 408 9.36 -24.69 -25.42
C THR A 408 8.05 -24.19 -25.99
N GLY A 409 7.29 -23.40 -25.23
CA GLY A 409 5.99 -22.95 -25.69
C GLY A 409 5.28 -22.02 -24.72
N GLY A 410 3.99 -21.82 -24.96
CA GLY A 410 3.12 -21.00 -24.13
C GLY A 410 2.97 -21.58 -22.72
N THR A 411 3.72 -21.03 -21.76
CA THR A 411 3.65 -21.39 -20.34
C THR A 411 3.04 -20.29 -19.48
N GLY A 412 2.66 -19.15 -20.06
CA GLY A 412 2.07 -18.02 -19.33
C GLY A 412 0.60 -18.26 -18.96
N PHE A 413 -0.12 -17.17 -18.69
CA PHE A 413 -1.56 -17.20 -18.36
C PHE A 413 -2.47 -16.92 -19.56
N ALA A 414 -1.93 -16.77 -20.77
CA ALA A 414 -2.78 -16.52 -21.93
C ALA A 414 -3.63 -17.78 -22.22
N VAL A 415 -4.82 -17.59 -22.81
CA VAL A 415 -5.72 -18.70 -23.17
C VAL A 415 -5.04 -19.69 -24.14
N ALA A 416 -4.09 -19.20 -24.95
CA ALA A 416 -3.27 -20.01 -25.86
C ALA A 416 -2.07 -20.70 -25.19
N ASP A 417 -1.73 -20.37 -23.94
CA ASP A 417 -0.59 -20.96 -23.22
C ASP A 417 -0.95 -22.34 -22.65
N LEU A 418 -1.09 -23.34 -23.52
CA LEU A 418 -1.60 -24.67 -23.16
C LEU A 418 -0.51 -25.71 -22.87
N THR A 419 0.78 -25.36 -22.99
CA THR A 419 1.88 -26.32 -22.79
C THR A 419 1.86 -26.98 -21.40
N PRO A 420 1.66 -26.25 -20.28
CA PRO A 420 1.55 -26.85 -18.94
C PRO A 420 0.37 -27.82 -18.81
N GLU A 421 -0.80 -27.44 -19.33
CA GLU A 421 -2.03 -28.23 -19.35
C GLU A 421 -1.87 -29.51 -20.18
N ALA A 422 -1.12 -29.46 -21.28
CA ALA A 422 -0.82 -30.63 -22.10
C ALA A 422 0.13 -31.60 -21.40
N VAL A 423 1.17 -31.09 -20.72
CA VAL A 423 2.24 -31.90 -20.14
C VAL A 423 1.91 -32.46 -18.76
N SER A 424 1.27 -31.67 -17.89
CA SER A 424 1.00 -32.05 -16.48
C SER A 424 0.26 -33.40 -16.33
N PRO A 425 -0.78 -33.72 -17.14
CA PRO A 425 -1.46 -35.02 -17.07
C PRO A 425 -0.60 -36.22 -17.47
N LEU A 426 0.53 -36.00 -18.16
CA LEU A 426 1.39 -37.08 -18.63
C LEU A 426 2.42 -37.53 -17.59
N LEU A 427 2.65 -36.75 -16.54
CA LEU A 427 3.69 -37.01 -15.57
C LEU A 427 3.25 -38.08 -14.57
N HIS A 428 4.04 -39.15 -14.43
CA HIS A 428 3.81 -40.18 -13.41
C HIS A 428 4.27 -39.71 -12.02
N ARG A 429 5.29 -38.85 -11.98
CA ARG A 429 5.78 -38.18 -10.76
C ARG A 429 6.15 -36.74 -11.08
N GLN A 430 5.72 -35.79 -10.27
CA GLN A 430 6.06 -34.39 -10.46
C GLN A 430 7.40 -34.05 -9.80
N ALA A 431 8.14 -33.10 -10.37
CA ALA A 431 9.41 -32.60 -9.88
C ALA A 431 9.34 -31.08 -9.61
N PRO A 432 8.53 -30.62 -8.64
CA PRO A 432 8.32 -29.20 -8.38
C PRO A 432 9.58 -28.45 -7.94
N GLY A 433 10.61 -29.15 -7.44
CA GLY A 433 11.90 -28.54 -7.11
C GLY A 433 12.65 -27.97 -8.33
N LEU A 434 12.56 -28.64 -9.49
CA LEU A 434 13.15 -28.13 -10.74
C LEU A 434 12.39 -26.88 -11.22
N VAL A 435 11.05 -26.91 -11.10
CA VAL A 435 10.18 -25.76 -11.39
C VAL A 435 10.54 -24.56 -10.50
N TYR A 436 10.73 -24.78 -9.20
CA TYR A 436 11.15 -23.74 -8.27
C TYR A 436 12.52 -23.15 -8.64
N GLY A 437 13.52 -23.98 -8.95
CA GLY A 437 14.85 -23.51 -9.34
C GLY A 437 14.82 -22.63 -10.59
N MET A 438 14.09 -23.08 -11.61
CA MET A 438 13.82 -22.35 -12.85
C MET A 438 13.15 -20.99 -12.58
N LEU A 439 12.01 -20.98 -11.89
CA LEU A 439 11.25 -19.76 -11.58
C LEU A 439 12.02 -18.80 -10.69
N SER A 440 12.72 -19.30 -9.66
CA SER A 440 13.53 -18.49 -8.76
C SER A 440 14.66 -17.78 -9.51
N SER A 441 15.35 -18.51 -10.39
CA SER A 441 16.47 -17.96 -11.18
C SER A 441 15.99 -16.95 -12.22
N SER A 442 14.90 -17.24 -12.91
CA SER A 442 14.33 -16.28 -13.87
C SER A 442 13.66 -15.08 -13.20
N ALA A 443 13.05 -15.23 -12.02
CA ALA A 443 12.48 -14.11 -11.26
C ALA A 443 13.56 -13.09 -10.83
N ALA A 444 14.78 -13.55 -10.56
CA ALA A 444 15.92 -12.68 -10.28
C ALA A 444 16.33 -11.81 -11.48
N ILE A 445 16.04 -12.26 -12.71
CA ILE A 445 16.34 -11.54 -13.96
C ILE A 445 15.17 -10.64 -14.35
N THR A 446 13.95 -11.18 -14.34
CA THR A 446 12.74 -10.43 -14.68
C THR A 446 11.57 -10.85 -13.79
N PRO A 447 10.90 -9.91 -13.09
CA PRO A 447 9.73 -10.22 -12.28
C PRO A 447 8.57 -10.84 -13.07
N PHE A 448 8.51 -10.60 -14.38
CA PHE A 448 7.50 -11.21 -15.27
C PHE A 448 7.66 -12.73 -15.42
N ALA A 449 8.82 -13.31 -15.08
CA ALA A 449 9.02 -14.75 -15.12
C ALA A 449 8.11 -15.51 -14.15
N LEU A 450 7.66 -14.86 -13.07
CA LEU A 450 6.67 -15.42 -12.13
C LEU A 450 5.30 -15.64 -12.79
N MET A 451 5.06 -15.08 -13.98
CA MET A 451 3.85 -15.33 -14.75
C MET A 451 3.92 -16.60 -15.60
N SER A 452 5.06 -17.29 -15.64
CA SER A 452 5.21 -18.59 -16.28
C SER A 452 4.78 -19.70 -15.32
N ARG A 453 4.15 -20.74 -15.86
CA ARG A 453 3.64 -21.93 -15.18
C ARG A 453 4.38 -23.19 -15.65
N PRO A 454 5.73 -23.24 -15.58
CA PRO A 454 6.44 -24.39 -16.09
C PRO A 454 6.15 -25.62 -15.24
N VAL A 455 6.09 -26.78 -15.88
CA VAL A 455 5.88 -28.09 -15.28
C VAL A 455 7.12 -28.94 -15.53
N ALA A 456 7.55 -29.67 -14.52
CA ALA A 456 8.61 -30.66 -14.64
C ALA A 456 8.23 -31.95 -13.90
N GLY A 457 8.68 -33.09 -14.41
CA GLY A 457 8.45 -34.39 -13.78
C GLY A 457 9.02 -35.55 -14.56
N VAL A 458 8.62 -36.76 -14.17
CA VAL A 458 9.06 -38.02 -14.75
C VAL A 458 7.87 -38.75 -15.35
N ARG A 459 8.04 -39.26 -16.58
CA ARG A 459 7.15 -40.23 -17.21
C ARG A 459 8.00 -41.42 -17.64
N ASN A 460 7.61 -42.63 -17.24
CA ASN A 460 8.41 -43.83 -17.42
C ASN A 460 9.85 -43.65 -16.87
N LYS A 461 10.86 -43.64 -17.77
CA LYS A 461 12.28 -43.44 -17.45
C LYS A 461 12.82 -42.08 -17.92
N SER A 462 11.94 -41.18 -18.38
CA SER A 462 12.28 -39.90 -18.99
C SER A 462 11.88 -38.74 -18.08
N ILE A 463 12.75 -37.74 -17.98
CA ILE A 463 12.42 -36.44 -17.38
C ILE A 463 11.77 -35.56 -18.44
N ILE A 464 10.67 -34.90 -18.11
CA ILE A 464 9.99 -33.94 -18.98
C ILE A 464 9.99 -32.59 -18.30
N ILE A 465 10.42 -31.54 -19.01
CA ILE A 465 10.48 -30.16 -18.50
C ILE A 465 9.92 -29.20 -19.55
N THR A 466 9.00 -28.32 -19.15
CA THR A 466 8.49 -27.25 -20.00
C THR A 466 9.24 -25.94 -19.75
N LEU A 467 9.68 -25.27 -20.81
CA LEU A 467 10.36 -23.99 -20.79
C LEU A 467 9.49 -22.90 -21.44
N PRO A 468 9.69 -21.61 -21.09
CA PRO A 468 8.99 -20.50 -21.72
C PRO A 468 9.27 -20.40 -23.23
N GLY A 469 8.28 -19.98 -24.02
CA GLY A 469 8.42 -19.83 -25.48
C GLY A 469 9.41 -18.75 -25.93
N SER A 470 9.77 -17.80 -25.06
CA SER A 470 10.79 -16.80 -25.40
C SER A 470 12.19 -17.44 -25.43
N PRO A 471 13.00 -17.28 -26.49
CA PRO A 471 14.29 -17.95 -26.60
C PRO A 471 15.27 -17.60 -25.47
N LYS A 472 15.26 -16.35 -25.02
CA LYS A 472 16.04 -15.88 -23.87
C LYS A 472 15.61 -16.58 -22.58
N GLY A 473 14.31 -16.61 -22.29
CA GLY A 473 13.76 -17.28 -21.12
C GLY A 473 14.02 -18.78 -21.13
N ALA A 474 13.85 -19.45 -22.27
CA ALA A 474 14.15 -20.88 -22.41
C ALA A 474 15.61 -21.19 -22.07
N LYS A 475 16.55 -20.42 -22.63
CA LYS A 475 17.99 -20.54 -22.35
C LYS A 475 18.28 -20.44 -20.85
N GLU A 476 17.84 -19.35 -20.23
CA GLU A 476 18.12 -19.06 -18.81
C GLU A 476 17.56 -20.15 -17.88
N ASN A 477 16.35 -20.63 -18.15
CA ASN A 477 15.71 -21.68 -17.35
C ASN A 477 16.46 -23.02 -17.49
N LEU A 478 16.86 -23.39 -18.71
CA LEU A 478 17.62 -24.63 -18.92
C LEU A 478 19.00 -24.57 -18.23
N GLN A 479 19.74 -23.47 -18.39
CA GLN A 479 21.08 -23.31 -17.80
C GLN A 479 21.08 -23.47 -16.27
N CYS A 480 20.03 -22.97 -15.61
CA CYS A 480 19.85 -23.08 -14.17
C CYS A 480 19.85 -24.54 -13.67
N ILE A 481 19.14 -25.43 -14.39
CA ILE A 481 18.92 -26.81 -13.96
C ILE A 481 19.86 -27.81 -14.64
N LEU A 482 20.56 -27.41 -15.70
CA LEU A 482 21.33 -28.31 -16.57
C LEU A 482 22.30 -29.20 -15.80
N LYS A 483 23.02 -28.65 -14.82
CA LYS A 483 24.00 -29.39 -13.99
C LYS A 483 23.38 -30.48 -13.10
N LEU A 484 22.08 -30.36 -12.80
CA LEU A 484 21.34 -31.31 -11.96
C LEU A 484 20.73 -32.45 -12.78
N LEU A 485 20.54 -32.25 -14.09
CA LEU A 485 19.82 -33.19 -14.94
C LEU A 485 20.49 -34.57 -15.08
N PRO A 486 21.83 -34.73 -15.16
CA PRO A 486 22.43 -36.06 -15.32
C PRO A 486 22.08 -36.99 -14.14
N HIS A 487 22.18 -36.47 -12.92
CA HIS A 487 21.83 -37.22 -11.72
C HIS A 487 20.32 -37.53 -11.67
N ALA A 488 19.50 -36.55 -12.04
CA ALA A 488 18.05 -36.74 -12.11
C ALA A 488 17.68 -37.84 -13.13
N CYS A 489 18.38 -37.91 -14.28
CA CYS A 489 18.15 -38.94 -15.30
C CYS A 489 18.50 -40.34 -14.80
N LEU A 490 19.61 -40.51 -14.09
CA LEU A 490 19.99 -41.80 -13.50
C LEU A 490 18.94 -42.29 -12.50
N GLN A 491 18.40 -41.39 -11.68
CA GLN A 491 17.33 -41.73 -10.74
C GLN A 491 16.01 -42.07 -11.47
N ALA A 492 15.65 -41.30 -12.51
CA ALA A 492 14.46 -41.57 -13.32
C ALA A 492 14.55 -42.92 -14.05
N ALA A 493 15.76 -43.33 -14.47
CA ALA A 493 16.02 -44.63 -15.09
C ALA A 493 15.97 -45.82 -14.10
N GLY A 494 15.91 -45.56 -12.79
CA GLY A 494 15.76 -46.58 -11.74
C GLY A 494 17.06 -47.00 -11.05
N ALA A 495 18.12 -46.19 -11.10
CA ALA A 495 19.34 -46.46 -10.35
C ALA A 495 19.11 -46.44 -8.82
N ASP A 496 19.77 -47.33 -8.08
CA ASP A 496 19.63 -47.41 -6.62
C ASP A 496 20.15 -46.15 -5.94
N SER A 497 19.23 -45.41 -5.32
CA SER A 497 19.50 -44.14 -4.64
C SER A 497 20.54 -44.30 -3.51
N ARG A 498 20.63 -45.45 -2.85
CA ARG A 498 21.63 -45.67 -1.80
C ARG A 498 23.05 -45.76 -2.36
N SER A 499 23.22 -46.39 -3.52
CA SER A 499 24.51 -46.50 -4.20
C SER A 499 25.00 -45.15 -4.74
N LEU A 500 24.09 -44.33 -5.29
CA LEU A 500 24.38 -42.99 -5.81
C LEU A 500 24.78 -41.98 -4.71
N HIS A 501 24.20 -42.11 -3.52
CA HIS A 501 24.45 -41.19 -2.39
C HIS A 501 25.53 -41.67 -1.42
N ALA A 502 26.18 -42.81 -1.66
CA ALA A 502 27.16 -43.46 -0.77
C ALA A 502 28.42 -42.61 -0.47
N GLY A 503 28.66 -41.52 -1.20
CA GLY A 503 29.77 -40.58 -0.94
C GLY A 503 29.35 -39.23 -0.33
N GLY A 504 28.07 -39.06 0.04
CA GLY A 504 27.54 -37.84 0.65
C GLY A 504 27.41 -36.65 -0.31
N ILE A 505 26.83 -35.57 0.20
CA ILE A 505 26.46 -34.35 -0.57
C ILE A 505 27.68 -33.72 -1.25
N LYS A 506 28.85 -33.71 -0.60
CA LYS A 506 30.08 -33.12 -1.15
C LYS A 506 30.61 -33.83 -2.39
N LYS A 507 30.44 -35.16 -2.50
CA LYS A 507 30.80 -35.92 -3.70
C LYS A 507 29.86 -35.56 -4.84
N LEU A 508 28.55 -35.46 -4.56
CA LEU A 508 27.54 -35.08 -5.55
C LEU A 508 27.70 -33.64 -6.04
N GLU A 509 28.02 -32.70 -5.14
CA GLU A 509 28.35 -31.31 -5.48
C GLU A 509 29.61 -31.23 -6.36
N SER A 510 30.63 -32.03 -6.07
CA SER A 510 31.84 -32.12 -6.89
C SER A 510 31.57 -32.75 -8.27
N GLU A 511 30.80 -33.83 -8.34
CA GLU A 511 30.42 -34.52 -9.60
C GLU A 511 29.48 -33.66 -10.46
N ALA A 512 28.64 -32.84 -9.83
CA ALA A 512 27.76 -31.88 -10.52
C ALA A 512 28.44 -30.52 -10.82
N GLY A 513 29.67 -30.29 -10.33
CA GLY A 513 30.40 -29.03 -10.51
C GLY A 513 29.69 -27.82 -9.88
N ILE A 514 29.17 -27.98 -8.66
CA ILE A 514 28.45 -26.98 -7.85
C ILE A 514 29.29 -26.66 -6.60
N SER A 515 29.55 -25.37 -6.33
CA SER A 515 30.28 -24.93 -5.11
C SER A 515 29.38 -24.11 -4.20
N SER A 516 29.23 -24.49 -2.93
CA SER A 516 28.51 -23.70 -1.92
C SER A 516 29.34 -22.47 -1.49
N SER A 517 28.97 -21.26 -1.91
CA SER A 517 29.59 -20.03 -1.41
C SER A 517 28.96 -19.60 -0.09
N GLY A 518 29.46 -20.13 1.02
CA GLY A 518 29.21 -19.64 2.38
C GLY A 518 30.39 -18.80 2.87
N SER A 519 30.11 -17.55 3.25
CA SER A 519 31.05 -16.63 3.89
C SER A 519 31.73 -17.25 5.13
N ARG A 520 33.07 -17.19 5.13
CA ARG A 520 34.00 -17.74 6.14
C ARG A 520 33.69 -17.31 7.58
N ALA A 521 33.67 -18.27 8.50
CA ALA A 521 34.15 -18.09 9.87
C ALA A 521 34.65 -19.43 10.47
N GLY A 522 35.97 -19.47 10.75
CA GLY A 522 36.63 -20.19 11.86
C GLY A 522 36.39 -21.69 12.06
N HIS A 523 37.33 -22.51 11.60
CA HIS A 523 37.58 -23.88 12.07
C HIS A 523 37.86 -23.94 13.59
N HIS A 524 37.32 -24.96 14.26
CA HIS A 524 38.12 -25.87 15.10
C HIS A 524 37.41 -27.24 15.16
N GLY A 525 38.09 -28.25 14.65
CA GLY A 525 37.61 -29.63 14.63
C GLY A 525 38.16 -30.43 15.81
N HIS A 526 37.39 -31.42 16.25
CA HIS A 526 37.93 -32.65 16.80
C HIS A 526 37.13 -33.83 16.25
N ASN A 527 37.87 -34.69 15.52
CA ASN A 527 37.50 -36.03 15.11
C ASN A 527 37.31 -36.92 16.33
N HIS A 528 36.35 -37.84 16.30
CA HIS A 528 36.59 -39.28 16.45
C HIS A 528 35.36 -40.04 15.94
N GLY A 529 35.56 -40.90 14.94
CA GLY A 529 34.57 -41.88 14.51
C GLY A 529 34.63 -43.14 15.38
N HIS A 530 33.57 -43.94 15.36
CA HIS A 530 33.61 -45.37 15.01
C HIS A 530 32.19 -45.92 14.81
N SER A 531 32.06 -46.62 13.69
CA SER A 531 31.17 -47.73 13.29
C SER A 531 30.79 -48.73 14.43
N HIS A 532 29.68 -49.49 14.47
CA HIS A 532 29.08 -50.38 13.47
C HIS A 532 27.72 -50.97 13.98
N THR A 533 26.83 -51.30 13.02
CA THR A 533 25.92 -52.48 12.93
C THR A 533 24.76 -52.80 13.91
N HIS A 534 23.57 -52.81 13.30
CA HIS A 534 22.50 -53.83 13.26
C HIS A 534 21.58 -54.15 14.46
N ASP A 535 20.29 -53.89 14.17
CA ASP A 535 19.14 -54.79 14.29
C ASP A 535 18.16 -54.70 15.48
N HIS A 536 16.89 -54.70 15.04
CA HIS A 536 15.61 -55.01 15.68
C HIS A 536 15.02 -54.05 16.73
N SER A 537 13.96 -53.39 16.25
CA SER A 537 12.73 -52.98 16.93
C SER A 537 12.57 -53.44 18.38
N HIS A 538 12.62 -52.50 19.32
CA HIS A 538 11.68 -52.42 20.43
C HIS A 538 11.50 -50.95 20.83
N SER A 539 10.25 -50.52 20.82
CA SER A 539 9.79 -49.28 21.43
C SER A 539 10.10 -49.30 22.93
N HIS A 540 11.03 -48.45 23.38
CA HIS A 540 11.08 -47.98 24.76
C HIS A 540 11.39 -46.50 24.78
N SER A 541 10.40 -45.72 25.21
CA SER A 541 10.52 -44.32 25.58
C SER A 541 11.26 -44.20 26.91
N HIS A 542 12.41 -43.53 26.90
CA HIS A 542 12.93 -42.69 27.97
C HIS A 542 13.73 -41.60 27.23
N GLY A 543 13.42 -40.31 27.26
CA GLY A 543 12.94 -39.52 28.39
C GLY A 543 14.03 -38.54 28.81
N HIS A 544 14.47 -37.66 27.90
CA HIS A 544 15.14 -36.40 28.28
C HIS A 544 14.44 -35.26 27.55
N GLY A 545 13.48 -34.68 28.27
CA GLY A 545 12.62 -33.63 27.80
C GLY A 545 13.35 -32.30 27.68
N HIS A 546 13.27 -31.72 26.49
CA HIS A 546 12.75 -30.38 26.41
C HIS A 546 11.30 -30.52 25.95
N ALA A 547 10.39 -30.62 26.93
CA ALA A 547 8.98 -30.49 26.65
C ALA A 547 8.76 -29.11 26.02
N MET A 548 8.37 -29.10 24.74
CA MET A 548 7.57 -27.98 24.24
C MET A 548 6.34 -27.89 25.15
N PRO A 549 5.97 -26.72 25.68
CA PRO A 549 4.79 -26.60 26.52
C PRO A 549 3.56 -27.14 25.78
N VAL A 550 3.04 -28.28 26.21
CA VAL A 550 1.79 -28.84 25.69
C VAL A 550 0.65 -28.10 26.37
N ARG A 551 -0.13 -27.34 25.59
CA ARG A 551 -1.31 -26.62 26.10
C ARG A 551 -2.43 -27.61 26.43
N HIS A 552 -3.04 -27.42 27.60
CA HIS A 552 -4.20 -28.19 28.08
C HIS A 552 -5.54 -27.43 27.96
N THR A 553 -5.61 -26.39 27.13
CA THR A 553 -6.83 -25.59 26.89
C THR A 553 -7.55 -26.05 25.63
N ARG A 554 -8.89 -26.15 25.67
CA ARG A 554 -9.73 -26.60 24.56
C ARG A 554 -9.64 -25.65 23.36
N GLU A 555 -9.69 -26.17 22.12
CA GLU A 555 -9.66 -25.38 20.87
C GLU A 555 -10.79 -24.34 20.77
N THR A 556 -11.87 -24.50 21.55
CA THR A 556 -13.01 -23.57 21.61
C THR A 556 -12.73 -22.28 22.36
N ASP A 557 -11.65 -22.22 23.16
CA ASP A 557 -11.41 -21.13 24.11
C ASP A 557 -10.42 -20.07 23.59
N ASN A 558 -9.82 -20.27 22.40
CA ASN A 558 -8.93 -19.27 21.80
C ASN A 558 -8.98 -19.32 20.26
N PRO A 559 -9.55 -18.29 19.60
CA PRO A 559 -9.60 -18.26 18.14
C PRO A 559 -8.19 -18.02 17.56
N GLN A 560 -7.66 -18.98 16.80
CA GLN A 560 -6.33 -18.85 16.18
C GLN A 560 -6.39 -18.09 14.86
N SER A 561 -5.30 -17.38 14.56
CA SER A 561 -5.06 -16.75 13.26
C SER A 561 -4.99 -17.77 12.12
N ASN A 562 -5.26 -17.28 10.88
CA ASN A 562 -5.19 -18.08 9.67
C ASN A 562 -3.85 -18.81 9.56
N ASP A 563 -3.88 -20.09 9.23
CA ASP A 563 -2.68 -20.84 8.90
C ASP A 563 -2.18 -20.43 7.50
N PRO A 564 -0.99 -19.80 7.38
CA PRO A 564 -0.44 -19.42 6.08
C PRO A 564 -0.24 -20.65 5.16
N ALA A 565 -0.02 -21.84 5.73
CA ALA A 565 0.21 -23.08 4.99
C ALA A 565 -1.08 -23.78 4.49
N ALA A 566 -2.27 -23.40 5.01
CA ALA A 566 -3.51 -24.12 4.72
C ALA A 566 -4.16 -23.82 3.35
N GLY A 567 -3.52 -23.01 2.50
CA GLY A 567 -4.04 -22.60 1.20
C GLY A 567 -5.27 -21.67 1.27
N PRO A 568 -5.58 -20.89 0.22
CA PRO A 568 -6.58 -19.80 0.30
C PRO A 568 -8.03 -20.23 0.55
N SER A 569 -8.36 -21.52 0.30
CA SER A 569 -9.72 -22.08 0.43
C SER A 569 -10.10 -22.46 1.87
N ARG A 570 -9.11 -22.74 2.73
CA ARG A 570 -9.31 -23.16 4.13
C ARG A 570 -9.13 -22.03 5.14
N ARG A 571 -8.91 -20.80 4.67
CA ARG A 571 -8.75 -19.60 5.50
C ARG A 571 -10.10 -19.07 6.00
N HIS A 572 -10.11 -18.51 7.21
CA HIS A 572 -11.27 -17.82 7.75
C HIS A 572 -11.64 -16.61 6.88
N ARG A 573 -12.92 -16.53 6.49
CA ARG A 573 -13.49 -15.39 5.74
C ARG A 573 -13.89 -14.22 6.64
N SER A 574 -14.00 -14.47 7.93
CA SER A 574 -14.17 -13.48 9.00
C SER A 574 -12.94 -13.50 9.92
N SER A 575 -12.70 -12.40 10.63
CA SER A 575 -11.58 -12.38 11.59
C SER A 575 -11.87 -13.36 12.73
N PRO A 576 -10.91 -14.22 13.10
CA PRO A 576 -11.07 -15.11 14.23
C PRO A 576 -11.15 -14.34 15.55
N TYR A 577 -10.59 -13.12 15.61
CA TYR A 577 -10.69 -12.26 16.79
C TYR A 577 -11.97 -11.42 16.79
N PRO A 578 -12.77 -11.45 17.88
CA PRO A 578 -13.91 -10.57 18.03
C PRO A 578 -13.46 -9.11 18.09
N THR A 579 -14.36 -8.20 17.72
CA THR A 579 -14.09 -6.76 17.81
C THR A 579 -14.38 -6.28 19.23
N LEU A 580 -13.38 -5.76 19.93
CA LEU A 580 -13.53 -5.26 21.31
C LEU A 580 -13.81 -3.75 21.34
N GLU A 581 -14.52 -3.28 22.37
CA GLU A 581 -14.61 -1.86 22.69
C GLU A 581 -13.25 -1.33 23.17
N VAL A 582 -12.98 -0.04 22.94
CA VAL A 582 -11.69 0.58 23.30
C VAL A 582 -11.41 0.52 24.80
N SER A 583 -12.43 0.70 25.64
CA SER A 583 -12.29 0.58 27.11
C SER A 583 -11.85 -0.82 27.53
N HIS A 584 -12.44 -1.86 26.94
CA HIS A 584 -12.06 -3.24 27.23
C HIS A 584 -10.65 -3.57 26.71
N ALA A 585 -10.26 -3.03 25.55
CA ALA A 585 -8.89 -3.16 25.07
C ALA A 585 -7.86 -2.50 26.02
N LEU A 586 -8.19 -1.33 26.57
CA LEU A 586 -7.36 -0.64 27.58
C LEU A 586 -7.24 -1.42 28.89
N GLU A 587 -8.31 -2.06 29.34
CA GLU A 587 -8.29 -2.93 30.54
C GLU A 587 -7.37 -4.14 30.33
N LEU A 588 -7.44 -4.81 29.17
CA LEU A 588 -6.54 -5.91 28.82
C LEU A 588 -5.08 -5.45 28.78
N ILE A 589 -4.80 -4.28 28.19
CA ILE A 589 -3.46 -3.69 28.18
C ILE A 589 -2.97 -3.45 29.61
N LYS A 590 -3.80 -2.87 30.48
CA LYS A 590 -3.44 -2.63 31.88
C LYS A 590 -3.13 -3.94 32.61
N ASN A 591 -3.95 -4.97 32.42
CA ASN A 591 -3.81 -6.24 33.14
C ASN A 591 -2.59 -7.06 32.71
N GLU A 592 -2.21 -6.95 31.43
CA GLU A 592 -1.10 -7.74 30.86
C GLU A 592 0.22 -6.96 30.78
N THR A 593 0.20 -5.65 30.99
CA THR A 593 1.42 -4.85 31.15
C THR A 593 2.14 -5.26 32.44
N PRO A 594 3.44 -5.59 32.39
CA PRO A 594 4.21 -5.94 33.59
C PRO A 594 4.20 -4.83 34.63
N ALA A 595 4.25 -5.21 35.90
CA ALA A 595 4.36 -4.24 36.99
C ALA A 595 5.65 -3.42 36.89
N PRO A 596 5.64 -2.14 37.30
CA PRO A 596 6.83 -1.30 37.33
C PRO A 596 7.98 -1.92 38.12
N GLN A 597 9.18 -1.80 37.57
CA GLN A 597 10.42 -2.23 38.22
C GLN A 597 11.11 -1.03 38.87
N ILE A 598 11.62 -1.21 40.08
CA ILE A 598 12.31 -0.15 40.83
C ILE A 598 13.81 -0.20 40.52
N ILE A 599 14.41 0.96 40.26
CA ILE A 599 15.85 1.15 40.10
C ILE A 599 16.31 2.35 40.94
N SER A 600 17.54 2.31 41.45
CA SER A 600 18.19 3.51 42.00
C SER A 600 18.74 4.34 40.84
N ALA A 601 18.49 5.64 40.86
CA ALA A 601 18.96 6.59 39.86
C ALA A 601 19.57 7.83 40.52
N LYS A 602 20.59 8.38 39.85
CA LYS A 602 21.27 9.59 40.31
C LYS A 602 20.37 10.82 40.13
N VAL A 603 20.40 11.73 41.09
CA VAL A 603 19.72 13.02 41.01
C VAL A 603 20.48 13.97 40.09
N ASP A 604 20.09 13.96 38.81
CA ASP A 604 20.53 14.91 37.80
C ASP A 604 19.44 15.14 36.73
N GLY A 605 19.75 15.88 35.67
CA GLY A 605 18.79 16.20 34.61
C GLY A 605 18.22 14.99 33.86
N SER A 606 18.84 13.81 33.96
CA SER A 606 18.33 12.58 33.32
C SER A 606 17.10 11.99 34.01
N LEU A 607 16.78 12.42 35.25
CA LEU A 607 15.58 12.00 35.97
C LEU A 607 14.29 12.60 35.44
N VAL A 608 14.34 13.62 34.59
CA VAL A 608 13.13 14.26 34.04
C VAL A 608 12.28 13.20 33.33
N GLY A 609 11.01 13.12 33.71
CA GLY A 609 10.04 12.14 33.21
C GLY A 609 9.94 10.85 34.03
N PHE A 610 10.87 10.58 34.95
CA PHE A 610 10.78 9.44 35.87
C PHE A 610 9.79 9.68 37.01
N VAL A 611 9.22 8.60 37.53
CA VAL A 611 8.28 8.61 38.66
C VAL A 611 8.96 7.99 39.87
N LEU A 612 8.84 8.64 41.03
CA LEU A 612 9.41 8.16 42.29
C LEU A 612 8.74 6.86 42.75
N ALA A 613 9.56 5.90 43.14
CA ALA A 613 9.14 4.61 43.68
C ALA A 613 9.09 4.59 45.22
N GLU A 614 9.52 5.68 45.86
CA GLU A 614 9.59 5.88 47.31
C GLU A 614 9.18 7.30 47.71
N ASP A 615 8.85 7.48 48.99
CA ASP A 615 8.76 8.82 49.59
C ASP A 615 10.18 9.34 49.86
N VAL A 616 10.47 10.55 49.40
CA VAL A 616 11.80 11.16 49.57
C VAL A 616 11.76 12.14 50.73
N THR A 617 12.68 11.98 51.68
CA THR A 617 12.82 12.85 52.84
C THR A 617 14.01 13.80 52.70
N ALA A 618 13.88 15.00 53.26
CA ALA A 618 14.94 16.00 53.32
C ALA A 618 16.09 15.51 54.22
N THR A 619 17.31 15.49 53.70
CA THR A 619 18.52 15.18 54.48
C THR A 619 18.97 16.36 55.33
N GLU A 620 18.71 17.58 54.87
CA GLU A 620 19.15 18.82 55.50
C GLU A 620 17.96 19.77 55.65
N ALA A 621 18.08 20.72 56.58
CA ALA A 621 17.09 21.79 56.73
C ALA A 621 17.33 22.88 55.66
N VAL A 622 16.27 23.48 55.13
CA VAL A 622 16.35 24.61 54.21
C VAL A 622 15.59 25.80 54.82
N PRO A 623 16.25 26.94 55.09
CA PRO A 623 17.70 27.13 55.06
C PRO A 623 18.41 26.33 56.18
N ALA A 624 19.69 25.99 55.98
CA ALA A 624 20.49 25.20 56.94
C ALA A 624 20.98 26.02 58.15
N PHE A 625 20.87 27.35 58.05
CA PHE A 625 21.26 28.33 59.06
C PHE A 625 20.23 29.48 59.08
N ARG A 626 20.23 30.29 60.13
CA ARG A 626 19.39 31.50 60.20
C ARG A 626 19.85 32.50 59.15
N ALA A 627 18.96 32.89 58.24
CA ALA A 627 19.30 33.73 57.09
C ALA A 627 18.48 35.02 57.05
N SER A 628 19.04 36.08 56.48
CA SER A 628 18.34 37.36 56.30
C SER A 628 17.28 37.29 55.18
N ILE A 629 16.09 37.86 55.41
CA ILE A 629 15.05 38.05 54.38
C ILE A 629 15.35 39.26 53.49
N VAL A 630 16.02 40.27 54.03
CA VAL A 630 16.25 41.58 53.38
C VAL A 630 17.73 41.95 53.38
N ASP A 631 18.11 42.86 52.48
CA ASP A 631 19.37 43.58 52.58
C ASP A 631 19.26 44.63 53.67
N GLY A 632 20.29 44.76 54.51
CA GLY A 632 20.32 45.76 55.56
C GLY A 632 21.25 45.42 56.70
N TYR A 633 20.76 45.47 57.94
CA TYR A 633 21.61 45.38 59.12
C TYR A 633 21.05 44.40 60.14
N ALA A 634 21.86 43.39 60.48
CA ALA A 634 21.57 42.48 61.58
C ALA A 634 21.77 43.20 62.91
N VAL A 635 20.77 43.10 63.78
CA VAL A 635 20.68 43.81 65.06
C VAL A 635 20.35 42.84 66.20
N ILE A 636 20.62 43.28 67.43
CA ILE A 636 20.07 42.68 68.64
C ILE A 636 18.90 43.58 69.07
N ALA A 637 17.69 43.17 68.73
CA ALA A 637 16.46 43.87 69.09
C ALA A 637 16.31 43.92 70.63
N PRO A 638 15.91 45.05 71.21
CA PRO A 638 15.72 45.17 72.65
C PRO A 638 14.52 44.37 73.14
N GLU A 639 14.67 43.69 74.28
CA GLU A 639 13.56 43.00 74.96
C GLU A 639 12.80 43.99 75.86
N GLY A 640 11.50 44.19 75.64
CA GLY A 640 10.64 44.95 76.57
C GLY A 640 10.10 46.31 76.12
N GLY A 641 10.07 46.61 74.81
CA GLY A 641 9.41 47.81 74.26
C GLY A 641 10.28 49.08 74.23
N GLU A 642 11.60 48.95 74.39
CA GLU A 642 12.54 50.04 74.13
C GLU A 642 12.67 50.30 72.62
N SER A 643 12.91 51.55 72.24
CA SER A 643 13.06 51.94 70.84
C SER A 643 14.31 51.31 70.21
N SER A 644 14.16 50.71 69.03
CA SER A 644 15.28 50.17 68.24
C SER A 644 16.04 51.24 67.44
N ALA A 645 15.52 52.46 67.38
CA ALA A 645 16.13 53.57 66.66
C ALA A 645 17.36 54.12 67.38
N GLY A 646 18.42 54.46 66.63
CA GLY A 646 19.67 54.97 67.16
C GLY A 646 20.82 54.88 66.16
N VAL A 647 21.98 55.47 66.49
CA VAL A 647 23.20 55.40 65.68
C VAL A 647 24.09 54.29 66.21
N PHE A 648 24.48 53.36 65.33
CA PHE A 648 25.29 52.20 65.71
C PHE A 648 26.52 52.06 64.80
N PRO A 649 27.67 51.63 65.36
CA PRO A 649 28.84 51.28 64.57
C PRO A 649 28.62 49.97 63.81
N VAL A 650 29.04 49.94 62.54
CA VAL A 650 29.05 48.73 61.72
C VAL A 650 30.28 47.91 62.08
N ALA A 651 30.08 46.79 62.79
CA ALA A 651 31.17 45.97 63.32
C ALA A 651 31.76 44.98 62.31
N SER A 652 30.95 44.55 61.34
CA SER A 652 31.39 43.65 60.27
C SER A 652 30.41 43.65 59.10
N ILE A 653 30.80 43.00 58.00
CA ILE A 653 29.98 42.77 56.81
C ILE A 653 29.83 41.25 56.64
N SER A 654 28.58 40.75 56.67
CA SER A 654 28.25 39.36 56.38
C SER A 654 27.81 39.24 54.92
N HIS A 655 28.68 38.64 54.10
CA HIS A 655 28.38 38.27 52.72
C HIS A 655 27.80 36.84 52.69
N ALA A 656 27.05 36.49 51.66
CA ALA A 656 26.51 35.14 51.43
C ALA A 656 27.59 34.08 51.07
N ALA A 657 28.78 34.17 51.67
CA ALA A 657 29.91 33.27 51.46
C ALA A 657 30.08 32.32 52.67
N PRO A 658 30.50 31.06 52.46
CA PRO A 658 30.79 30.12 53.55
C PRO A 658 31.96 30.62 54.43
N GLY A 659 31.80 30.61 55.76
CA GLY A 659 32.86 30.98 56.70
C GLY A 659 32.40 31.10 58.15
N GLU A 660 33.35 31.27 59.08
CA GLU A 660 33.07 31.57 60.48
C GLU A 660 32.76 33.06 60.65
N ILE A 661 31.57 33.37 61.19
CA ILE A 661 31.14 34.74 61.46
C ILE A 661 31.30 35.04 62.95
N LYS A 662 31.90 36.19 63.28
CA LYS A 662 32.07 36.63 64.67
C LYS A 662 30.72 36.94 65.31
N PRO A 663 30.54 36.68 66.63
CA PRO A 663 29.31 37.04 67.33
C PRO A 663 29.07 38.55 67.32
N LEU A 664 27.81 38.96 67.14
CA LEU A 664 27.38 40.35 67.24
C LEU A 664 27.29 40.74 68.73
N LEU A 665 27.93 41.86 69.11
CA LEU A 665 27.87 42.40 70.46
C LEU A 665 26.74 43.44 70.59
N LYS A 666 26.21 43.61 71.80
CA LYS A 666 25.17 44.62 72.09
C LYS A 666 25.71 46.03 71.79
N GLY A 667 24.92 46.83 71.06
CA GLY A 667 25.31 48.18 70.64
C GLY A 667 26.13 48.22 69.34
N GLN A 668 26.25 47.12 68.62
CA GLN A 668 26.84 47.04 67.28
C GLN A 668 25.84 46.49 66.28
N ILE A 669 26.05 46.79 65.00
CA ILE A 669 25.29 46.20 63.89
C ILE A 669 26.22 45.55 62.88
N THR A 670 25.70 44.62 62.09
CA THR A 670 26.45 43.98 60.99
C THR A 670 25.69 44.18 59.70
N ARG A 671 26.35 44.74 58.68
CA ARG A 671 25.76 44.85 57.35
C ARG A 671 25.58 43.43 56.81
N ILE A 672 24.36 43.09 56.42
CA ILE A 672 23.99 41.75 55.97
C ILE A 672 23.24 41.85 54.66
N THR A 673 23.60 40.99 53.71
CA THR A 673 22.86 40.88 52.45
C THR A 673 21.77 39.81 52.55
N THR A 674 20.77 39.89 51.68
CA THR A 674 19.71 38.89 51.55
C THR A 674 20.30 37.48 51.42
N GLY A 675 19.80 36.53 52.21
CA GLY A 675 20.26 35.14 52.22
C GLY A 675 21.58 34.87 52.96
N ALA A 676 22.30 35.90 53.43
CA ALA A 676 23.53 35.71 54.21
C ALA A 676 23.24 35.15 55.62
N PRO A 677 24.19 34.41 56.23
CA PRO A 677 24.01 33.87 57.56
C PRO A 677 23.99 34.98 58.61
N LEU A 678 23.09 34.86 59.57
CA LEU A 678 23.03 35.77 60.71
C LEU A 678 24.24 35.55 61.63
N PRO A 679 24.92 36.62 62.08
CA PRO A 679 25.98 36.51 63.08
C PRO A 679 25.40 35.97 64.40
N PRO A 680 26.14 35.09 65.12
CA PRO A 680 25.70 34.61 66.43
C PRO A 680 25.35 35.77 67.36
N GLY A 681 24.16 35.71 68.00
CA GLY A 681 23.67 36.78 68.89
C GLY A 681 22.71 37.78 68.24
N ALA A 682 22.68 37.91 66.90
CA ALA A 682 21.67 38.74 66.23
C ALA A 682 20.25 38.13 66.36
N THR A 683 19.26 38.97 66.60
CA THR A 683 17.87 38.55 66.85
C THR A 683 16.89 39.01 65.78
N SER A 684 17.22 40.04 64.99
CA SER A 684 16.38 40.63 63.93
C SER A 684 17.24 41.26 62.83
N VAL A 685 16.64 41.58 61.67
CA VAL A 685 17.29 42.35 60.59
C VAL A 685 16.45 43.57 60.22
N ILE A 686 17.08 44.73 60.04
CA ILE A 686 16.44 45.97 59.56
C ILE A 686 16.77 46.14 58.09
N MET A 687 15.78 46.48 57.26
CA MET A 687 15.99 46.75 55.85
C MET A 687 16.76 48.08 55.64
N VAL A 688 17.57 48.18 54.57
CA VAL A 688 18.37 49.39 54.29
C VAL A 688 17.50 50.65 54.25
N GLU A 689 16.27 50.55 53.75
CA GLU A 689 15.31 51.65 53.62
C GLU A 689 14.94 52.29 54.96
N ASP A 690 15.02 51.52 56.06
CA ASP A 690 14.76 51.98 57.42
C ASP A 690 16.04 52.46 58.13
N THR A 691 17.09 52.78 57.36
CA THR A 691 18.37 53.26 57.88
C THR A 691 18.90 54.48 57.15
N ALA A 692 19.75 55.25 57.81
CA ALA A 692 20.45 56.39 57.23
C ALA A 692 21.96 56.32 57.52
N LEU A 693 22.80 56.49 56.51
CA LEU A 693 24.25 56.55 56.67
C LEU A 693 24.65 57.80 57.47
N LYS A 694 25.38 57.62 58.58
CA LYS A 694 25.86 58.73 59.42
C LYS A 694 27.30 59.08 59.14
N SER A 695 28.18 58.08 59.03
CA SER A 695 29.59 58.31 58.72
C SER A 695 30.17 57.14 57.91
N THR A 696 31.17 57.43 57.09
CA THR A 696 31.92 56.45 56.29
C THR A 696 33.31 56.20 56.89
N SER A 697 33.98 55.15 56.44
CA SER A 697 35.41 54.93 56.64
C SER A 697 36.24 56.10 56.08
N GLU A 698 37.51 56.20 56.52
CA GLU A 698 38.41 57.30 56.14
C GLU A 698 38.71 57.34 54.63
N ASP A 699 38.61 56.20 53.94
CA ASP A 699 38.73 56.08 52.48
C ASP A 699 37.40 56.24 51.72
N GLY A 700 36.29 56.43 52.44
CA GLY A 700 34.95 56.62 51.89
C GLY A 700 34.33 55.37 51.25
N THR A 701 34.92 54.19 51.45
CA THR A 701 34.50 52.95 50.76
C THR A 701 33.48 52.12 51.53
N GLU A 702 33.47 52.22 52.86
CA GLU A 702 32.59 51.44 53.74
C GLU A 702 31.82 52.34 54.72
N GLU A 703 30.70 51.83 55.22
CA GLU A 703 29.86 52.48 56.21
C GLU A 703 30.49 52.27 57.60
N LYS A 704 30.74 53.35 58.34
CA LYS A 704 31.31 53.28 59.71
C LYS A 704 30.22 53.31 60.76
N GLU A 705 29.25 54.21 60.61
CA GLU A 705 28.10 54.34 61.50
C GLU A 705 26.81 54.52 60.69
N VAL A 706 25.76 53.83 61.13
CA VAL A 706 24.45 53.85 60.49
C VAL A 706 23.40 54.13 61.56
N GLU A 707 22.46 55.00 61.22
CA GLU A 707 21.27 55.29 62.01
C GLU A 707 20.15 54.35 61.63
N ILE A 708 19.63 53.61 62.60
CA ILE A 708 18.39 52.86 62.48
C ILE A 708 17.23 53.82 62.77
N LEU A 709 16.27 53.90 61.85
CA LEU A 709 15.08 54.74 61.95
C LEU A 709 13.88 53.97 62.51
N ALA A 710 13.87 52.64 62.38
CA ALA A 710 12.83 51.77 62.89
C ALA A 710 12.77 51.76 64.43
N THR A 711 11.60 52.03 65.00
CA THR A 711 11.42 52.17 66.45
C THR A 711 10.90 50.91 67.15
N ASP A 712 10.08 50.08 66.50
CA ASP A 712 9.39 48.92 67.12
C ASP A 712 9.77 47.58 66.46
N VAL A 713 11.08 47.27 66.44
CA VAL A 713 11.59 46.05 65.80
C VAL A 713 11.43 44.88 66.77
N LYS A 714 10.67 43.85 66.38
CA LYS A 714 10.47 42.65 67.20
C LYS A 714 11.53 41.59 66.94
N VAL A 715 11.76 40.76 67.96
CA VAL A 715 12.62 39.57 67.86
C VAL A 715 12.09 38.64 66.77
N GLY A 716 12.97 38.20 65.87
CA GLY A 716 12.64 37.32 64.76
C GLY A 716 12.19 38.04 63.47
N GLU A 717 12.11 39.36 63.47
CA GLU A 717 11.75 40.12 62.26
C GLU A 717 12.81 39.99 61.16
N ASN A 718 12.34 39.82 59.93
CA ASN A 718 13.14 39.68 58.71
C ASN A 718 14.18 38.55 58.74
N ILE A 719 13.89 37.47 59.47
CA ILE A 719 14.76 36.28 59.56
C ILE A 719 14.02 35.05 59.05
N ARG A 720 14.74 34.23 58.28
CA ARG A 720 14.36 32.84 57.99
C ARG A 720 15.04 31.94 59.00
N GLU A 721 14.25 31.33 59.87
CA GLU A 721 14.73 30.36 60.84
C GLU A 721 15.16 29.05 60.17
N VAL A 722 16.02 28.27 60.86
CA VAL A 722 16.53 27.00 60.33
C VAL A 722 15.36 26.07 60.01
N GLY A 723 15.31 25.59 58.76
CA GLY A 723 14.26 24.70 58.29
C GLY A 723 12.88 25.33 58.16
N SER A 724 12.79 26.67 58.07
CA SER A 724 11.52 27.38 57.85
C SER A 724 10.81 26.98 56.56
N ASP A 725 11.57 26.62 55.52
CA ASP A 725 11.02 26.17 54.24
C ASP A 725 10.87 24.65 54.22
N ILE A 726 11.92 23.95 54.64
CA ILE A 726 11.97 22.48 54.68
C ILE A 726 12.65 22.05 55.98
N GLN A 727 11.92 21.30 56.80
CA GLN A 727 12.47 20.69 58.01
C GLN A 727 13.27 19.43 57.64
N SER A 728 14.43 19.22 58.27
CA SER A 728 15.18 17.97 58.10
C SER A 728 14.30 16.77 58.50
N GLY A 729 14.36 15.68 57.73
CA GLY A 729 13.54 14.48 57.90
C GLY A 729 12.10 14.58 57.39
N SER A 730 11.63 15.76 56.97
CA SER A 730 10.29 15.91 56.38
C SER A 730 10.20 15.28 54.99
N VAL A 731 9.02 14.77 54.61
CA VAL A 731 8.78 14.21 53.27
C VAL A 731 8.59 15.37 52.29
N ILE A 732 9.50 15.47 51.32
CA ILE A 732 9.53 16.56 50.32
C ILE A 732 8.87 16.17 49.00
N LEU A 733 8.91 14.89 48.65
CA LEU A 733 8.23 14.31 47.48
C LEU A 733 7.69 12.95 47.87
N ARG A 734 6.54 12.58 47.31
CA ARG A 734 5.87 11.31 47.60
C ARG A 734 6.13 10.29 46.50
N LYS A 735 6.04 9.02 46.87
CA LYS A 735 5.97 7.92 45.93
C LYS A 735 4.82 8.16 44.94
N GLY A 736 5.13 8.07 43.65
CA GLY A 736 4.20 8.35 42.57
C GLY A 736 4.30 9.76 41.99
N ASP A 737 5.05 10.68 42.61
CA ASP A 737 5.33 11.98 42.02
C ASP A 737 6.26 11.83 40.81
N GLN A 738 5.95 12.52 39.72
CA GLN A 738 6.75 12.55 38.51
C GLN A 738 7.69 13.75 38.51
N ILE A 739 8.97 13.54 38.18
CA ILE A 739 9.93 14.63 38.01
C ILE A 739 9.63 15.36 36.70
N SER A 740 9.11 16.59 36.80
CA SER A 740 8.64 17.32 35.63
C SER A 740 9.77 18.06 34.89
N ALA A 741 9.53 18.38 33.62
CA ALA A 741 10.42 19.23 32.83
C ALA A 741 10.40 20.70 33.29
N THR A 742 9.45 21.10 34.15
CA THR A 742 9.42 22.43 34.79
C THR A 742 10.55 22.60 35.80
N GLY A 743 11.10 21.50 36.32
CA GLY A 743 12.30 21.48 37.16
C GLY A 743 12.07 21.69 38.66
N GLY A 744 10.81 21.84 39.09
CA GLY A 744 10.47 22.07 40.50
C GLY A 744 10.87 20.90 41.40
N GLU A 745 10.48 19.67 41.03
CA GLU A 745 10.77 18.47 41.81
C GLU A 745 12.28 18.17 41.84
N LEU A 746 12.97 18.34 40.70
CA LEU A 746 14.42 18.17 40.62
C LEU A 746 15.15 19.22 41.48
N GLY A 747 14.73 20.48 41.41
CA GLY A 747 15.28 21.55 42.22
C GLY A 747 15.10 21.30 43.73
N LEU A 748 13.96 20.74 44.12
CA LEU A 748 13.68 20.36 45.50
C LEU A 748 14.57 19.20 45.99
N LEU A 749 14.83 18.19 45.16
CA LEU A 749 15.77 17.11 45.49
C LEU A 749 17.20 17.65 45.66
N VAL A 750 17.62 18.53 44.76
CA VAL A 750 18.96 19.14 44.78
C VAL A 750 19.12 20.07 45.99
N SER A 751 18.10 20.86 46.34
CA SER A 751 18.18 21.85 47.43
C SER A 751 18.40 21.23 48.81
N VAL A 752 17.95 19.99 49.02
CA VAL A 752 18.18 19.24 50.26
C VAL A 752 19.42 18.35 50.22
N GLY A 753 20.17 18.34 49.11
CA GLY A 753 21.40 17.56 48.95
C GLY A 753 21.18 16.07 48.61
N ARG A 754 20.02 15.68 48.07
CA ARG A 754 19.80 14.29 47.65
C ARG A 754 20.61 13.96 46.39
N THR A 755 21.37 12.87 46.45
CA THR A 755 22.25 12.42 45.35
C THR A 755 21.68 11.26 44.54
N GLU A 756 20.84 10.42 45.17
CA GLU A 756 20.19 9.26 44.55
C GLU A 756 18.75 9.11 45.07
N VAL A 757 17.88 8.57 44.23
CA VAL A 757 16.47 8.25 44.54
C VAL A 757 16.04 6.98 43.82
N ASN A 758 15.11 6.23 44.42
CA ASN A 758 14.46 5.10 43.79
C ASN A 758 13.33 5.57 42.86
N VAL A 759 13.38 5.16 41.60
CA VAL A 759 12.39 5.48 40.57
C VAL A 759 11.90 4.23 39.85
N TYR A 760 10.75 4.34 39.20
CA TYR A 760 10.30 3.29 38.28
C TYR A 760 11.05 3.35 36.97
N ARG A 761 11.63 2.22 36.58
CA ARG A 761 12.38 2.07 35.34
C ARG A 761 11.47 2.33 34.13
N HIS A 762 11.99 3.09 33.17
CA HIS A 762 11.37 3.23 31.86
C HIS A 762 11.58 1.98 30.99
N PRO A 763 10.54 1.45 30.33
CA PRO A 763 10.69 0.36 29.37
C PRO A 763 11.41 0.83 28.10
N ILE A 764 12.21 -0.06 27.52
CA ILE A 764 12.84 0.16 26.21
C ILE A 764 11.88 -0.25 25.10
N VAL A 765 11.62 0.62 24.14
CA VAL A 765 10.66 0.39 23.06
C VAL A 765 11.39 0.14 21.73
N GLY A 766 11.15 -1.01 21.11
CA GLY A 766 11.63 -1.30 19.75
C GLY A 766 10.54 -1.04 18.71
N VAL A 767 10.88 -0.38 17.60
CA VAL A 767 9.93 -0.04 16.54
C VAL A 767 10.34 -0.69 15.22
N LEU A 768 9.43 -1.45 14.63
CA LEU A 768 9.62 -2.23 13.41
C LEU A 768 8.52 -1.89 12.38
N SER A 769 8.88 -1.72 11.11
CA SER A 769 7.89 -1.71 10.02
C SER A 769 7.89 -3.06 9.31
N THR A 770 6.74 -3.51 8.81
CA THR A 770 6.60 -4.75 8.03
C THR A 770 5.90 -4.45 6.71
N GLY A 771 6.35 -5.08 5.63
CA GLY A 771 5.75 -4.96 4.30
C GLY A 771 6.80 -4.90 3.21
N ASP A 772 6.67 -5.76 2.19
CA ASP A 772 7.58 -5.78 1.04
C ASP A 772 7.44 -4.53 0.16
N GLU A 773 6.34 -3.79 0.29
CA GLU A 773 6.15 -2.47 -0.31
C GLU A 773 6.95 -1.36 0.37
N ILE A 774 7.40 -1.57 1.62
CA ILE A 774 7.94 -0.52 2.48
C ILE A 774 9.43 -0.34 2.21
N VAL A 775 9.81 0.89 1.83
CA VAL A 775 11.21 1.29 1.60
C VAL A 775 11.64 2.34 2.61
N GLN A 776 12.95 2.42 2.89
CA GLN A 776 13.49 3.45 3.77
C GLN A 776 13.09 4.85 3.31
N HIS A 777 12.73 5.71 4.26
CA HIS A 777 12.22 7.06 3.99
C HIS A 777 13.26 7.96 3.30
N ASP A 778 14.54 7.75 3.61
CA ASP A 778 15.69 8.47 3.08
C ASP A 778 16.31 7.81 1.84
N ARG A 779 15.73 6.71 1.34
CA ARG A 779 16.25 6.02 0.15
C ARG A 779 16.28 6.99 -1.05
N PRO A 780 17.46 7.20 -1.68
CA PRO A 780 17.59 8.12 -2.79
C PRO A 780 16.82 7.64 -4.02
N GLY A 781 16.37 8.60 -4.84
CA GLY A 781 15.65 8.35 -6.09
C GLY A 781 14.13 8.23 -5.99
N PRO A 782 13.44 8.07 -7.13
CA PRO A 782 11.99 7.91 -7.16
C PRO A 782 11.54 6.55 -6.58
N LEU A 783 10.27 6.47 -6.17
CA LEU A 783 9.64 5.19 -5.83
C LEU A 783 9.42 4.38 -7.11
N ARG A 784 9.66 3.07 -7.03
CA ARG A 784 9.24 2.11 -8.05
C ARG A 784 7.75 1.84 -7.86
N LEU A 785 7.12 1.31 -8.91
CA LEU A 785 5.71 0.94 -8.84
C LEU A 785 5.48 -0.06 -7.69
N GLY A 786 4.54 0.27 -6.79
CA GLY A 786 4.21 -0.56 -5.64
C GLY A 786 4.98 -0.21 -4.36
N GLU A 787 6.03 0.62 -4.42
CA GLU A 787 6.78 0.99 -3.22
C GLU A 787 6.18 2.21 -2.50
N VAL A 788 6.27 2.22 -1.17
CA VAL A 788 5.87 3.31 -0.29
C VAL A 788 6.99 3.59 0.72
N ARG A 789 7.27 4.87 0.98
CA ARG A 789 8.27 5.25 1.99
C ARG A 789 7.74 4.98 3.40
N ASP A 790 8.58 4.39 4.23
CA ASP A 790 8.28 4.15 5.64
C ASP A 790 8.15 5.47 6.42
N CYS A 791 6.94 5.93 6.64
CA CYS A 791 6.69 7.10 7.49
C CYS A 791 6.31 6.72 8.93
N ASN A 792 5.86 5.49 9.18
CA ASN A 792 5.26 5.14 10.47
C ASN A 792 6.33 4.92 11.53
N ARG A 793 7.36 4.13 11.24
CA ARG A 793 8.45 3.88 12.18
C ARG A 793 9.15 5.16 12.65
N PRO A 794 9.62 6.08 11.78
CA PRO A 794 10.22 7.33 12.25
C PRO A 794 9.23 8.20 13.04
N THR A 795 7.94 8.22 12.67
CA THR A 795 6.91 8.97 13.40
C THR A 795 6.66 8.40 14.81
N ILE A 796 6.55 7.08 14.93
CA ILE A 796 6.35 6.39 16.21
C ILE A 796 7.57 6.60 17.11
N MET A 797 8.79 6.46 16.58
CA MET A 797 10.01 6.68 17.33
C MET A 797 10.11 8.12 17.86
N ALA A 798 9.74 9.12 17.04
CA ALA A 798 9.72 10.52 17.47
C ALA A 798 8.72 10.74 18.61
N ALA A 799 7.51 10.18 18.52
CA ALA A 799 6.49 10.28 19.57
C ALA A 799 6.94 9.61 20.89
N VAL A 800 7.48 8.39 20.82
CA VAL A 800 7.97 7.66 22.00
C VAL A 800 9.09 8.43 22.71
N ARG A 801 10.03 8.99 21.95
CA ARG A 801 11.12 9.82 22.51
C ARG A 801 10.60 11.12 23.12
N SER A 802 9.58 11.73 22.52
CA SER A 802 8.97 12.96 23.05
C SER A 802 8.29 12.75 24.41
N TRP A 803 7.91 11.50 24.73
CA TRP A 803 7.37 11.11 26.03
C TRP A 803 8.46 10.74 27.05
N GLY A 804 9.74 10.81 26.68
CA GLY A 804 10.87 10.49 27.55
C GLY A 804 11.32 9.03 27.52
N PHE A 805 10.71 8.15 26.71
CA PHE A 805 11.10 6.74 26.62
C PHE A 805 12.18 6.48 25.56
N GLU A 806 13.02 5.48 25.79
CA GLU A 806 14.01 5.02 24.80
C GLU A 806 13.32 4.32 23.63
N ALA A 807 13.57 4.80 22.40
CA ALA A 807 13.08 4.18 21.17
C ALA A 807 14.24 3.65 20.30
N ARG A 808 14.27 2.33 20.09
CA ARG A 808 15.22 1.61 19.24
C ARG A 808 14.62 1.33 17.87
N ASP A 809 15.40 1.60 16.84
CA ASP A 809 15.05 1.29 15.46
C ASP A 809 15.33 -0.19 15.17
N LEU A 810 14.29 -0.96 14.85
CA LEU A 810 14.42 -2.37 14.46
C LEU A 810 14.39 -2.55 12.93
N GLY A 811 14.29 -1.46 12.16
CA GLY A 811 14.31 -1.47 10.71
C GLY A 811 12.98 -1.86 10.06
N ILE A 812 13.09 -2.44 8.86
CA ILE A 812 11.97 -2.92 8.05
C ILE A 812 12.14 -4.44 7.89
N ALA A 813 11.16 -5.22 8.33
CA ALA A 813 11.12 -6.66 8.13
C ALA A 813 10.36 -7.01 6.84
N SER A 814 10.86 -8.01 6.12
CA SER A 814 10.20 -8.58 4.94
C SER A 814 9.00 -9.44 5.34
N ASP A 815 7.97 -9.47 4.49
CA ASP A 815 6.76 -10.30 4.67
C ASP A 815 6.99 -11.74 4.21
N THR A 816 8.14 -12.30 4.59
CA THR A 816 8.53 -13.69 4.29
C THR A 816 8.55 -14.52 5.56
N PRO A 817 7.89 -15.70 5.60
CA PRO A 817 7.96 -16.60 6.75
C PRO A 817 9.42 -16.91 7.13
N GLY A 818 9.76 -16.91 8.42
CA GLY A 818 11.13 -17.10 8.93
C GLY A 818 11.90 -15.79 9.17
N SER A 819 11.97 -14.89 8.19
CA SER A 819 12.67 -13.59 8.34
C SER A 819 12.01 -12.71 9.41
N LEU A 820 10.67 -12.62 9.39
CA LEU A 820 9.90 -11.90 10.40
C LEU A 820 10.06 -12.52 11.80
N GLU A 821 10.12 -13.85 11.88
CA GLU A 821 10.34 -14.55 13.14
C GLU A 821 11.73 -14.24 13.72
N GLU A 822 12.77 -14.35 12.90
CA GLU A 822 14.15 -14.07 13.32
C GLU A 822 14.30 -12.63 13.81
N THR A 823 13.71 -11.68 13.07
CA THR A 823 13.70 -10.26 13.43
C THR A 823 13.00 -10.02 14.76
N LEU A 824 11.81 -10.61 14.98
CA LEU A 824 11.09 -10.50 16.25
C LEU A 824 11.84 -11.16 17.41
N ARG A 825 12.45 -12.33 17.21
CA ARG A 825 13.30 -12.97 18.24
C ARG A 825 14.51 -12.11 18.59
N ALA A 826 15.15 -11.49 17.60
CA ALA A 826 16.26 -10.59 17.82
C ALA A 826 15.85 -9.32 18.57
N ALA A 827 14.69 -8.77 18.26
CA ALA A 827 14.11 -7.62 18.94
C ALA A 827 13.76 -7.94 20.40
N LEU A 828 13.11 -9.07 20.68
CA LEU A 828 12.70 -9.50 22.03
C LEU A 828 13.86 -9.63 23.02
N ARG A 829 15.09 -9.82 22.53
CA ARG A 829 16.31 -9.85 23.37
C ARG A 829 16.79 -8.46 23.79
N GLN A 830 16.36 -7.41 23.09
CA GLN A 830 16.93 -6.07 23.20
C GLN A 830 15.97 -5.04 23.82
N VAL A 831 14.66 -5.29 23.78
CA VAL A 831 13.63 -4.31 24.15
C VAL A 831 12.59 -4.94 25.08
N ASP A 832 11.80 -4.10 25.76
CA ASP A 832 10.72 -4.50 26.66
C ASP A 832 9.36 -4.53 25.95
N VAL A 833 9.17 -3.59 25.02
CA VAL A 833 7.96 -3.44 24.20
C VAL A 833 8.36 -3.40 22.73
N ILE A 834 7.73 -4.20 21.89
CA ILE A 834 7.87 -4.14 20.43
C ILE A 834 6.62 -3.48 19.86
N ILE A 835 6.81 -2.48 19.00
CA ILE A 835 5.76 -1.85 18.20
C ILE A 835 6.03 -2.20 16.74
N THR A 836 5.06 -2.85 16.09
CA THR A 836 5.09 -3.07 14.65
C THR A 836 4.10 -2.18 13.93
N SER A 837 4.39 -1.79 12.69
CA SER A 837 3.46 -1.10 11.81
C SER A 837 3.39 -1.79 10.44
N GLY A 838 2.18 -2.15 10.03
CA GLY A 838 1.96 -3.02 8.85
C GLY A 838 1.62 -4.45 9.26
N GLY A 839 1.16 -5.29 8.32
CA GLY A 839 0.93 -6.72 8.57
C GLY A 839 -0.02 -7.03 9.74
N VAL A 840 -1.21 -6.40 9.81
CA VAL A 840 -2.21 -6.63 10.89
C VAL A 840 -3.65 -6.81 10.41
N SER A 841 -3.87 -6.93 9.10
CA SER A 841 -5.20 -7.10 8.50
C SER A 841 -5.66 -8.58 8.43
N MET A 842 -6.30 -8.97 7.32
CA MET A 842 -6.72 -10.34 6.98
C MET A 842 -6.08 -10.80 5.66
N GLY A 843 -5.01 -10.12 5.22
CA GLY A 843 -4.35 -10.35 3.94
C GLY A 843 -3.44 -11.59 3.95
N GLU A 844 -3.09 -12.07 2.77
CA GLU A 844 -2.21 -13.25 2.58
C GLU A 844 -0.81 -13.07 3.17
N LEU A 845 -0.33 -11.84 3.21
CA LEU A 845 0.99 -11.46 3.74
C LEU A 845 0.93 -10.97 5.21
N ASP A 846 -0.23 -11.05 5.88
CA ASP A 846 -0.32 -10.77 7.32
C ASP A 846 0.21 -11.97 8.13
N LEU A 847 1.55 -12.05 8.21
CA LEU A 847 2.27 -13.12 8.89
C LEU A 847 2.47 -12.85 10.38
N LEU A 848 2.12 -11.66 10.88
CA LEU A 848 2.48 -11.24 12.22
C LEU A 848 1.72 -12.00 13.30
N LYS A 849 0.38 -12.09 13.19
CA LYS A 849 -0.44 -12.83 14.16
C LYS A 849 -0.07 -14.33 14.19
N PRO A 850 0.07 -15.02 13.03
CA PRO A 850 0.52 -16.40 13.01
C PRO A 850 1.92 -16.59 13.60
N THR A 851 2.86 -15.67 13.33
CA THR A 851 4.23 -15.75 13.87
C THR A 851 4.24 -15.62 15.40
N ILE A 852 3.47 -14.67 15.95
CA ILE A 852 3.35 -14.48 17.40
C ILE A 852 2.78 -15.74 18.06
N GLU A 853 1.66 -16.28 17.56
CA GLU A 853 0.97 -17.41 18.20
C GLU A 853 1.72 -18.74 18.02
N ARG A 854 2.17 -19.03 16.80
CA ARG A 854 2.66 -20.37 16.44
C ARG A 854 4.16 -20.53 16.65
N GLN A 855 4.96 -19.50 16.33
CA GLN A 855 6.42 -19.59 16.39
C GLN A 855 6.99 -19.03 17.69
N LEU A 856 6.47 -17.89 18.15
CA LEU A 856 6.94 -17.25 19.37
C LEU A 856 6.23 -17.75 20.64
N GLY A 857 5.16 -18.54 20.49
CA GLY A 857 4.37 -19.06 21.61
C GLY A 857 3.63 -17.97 22.39
N GLY A 858 3.44 -16.81 21.78
CA GLY A 858 2.75 -15.66 22.36
C GLY A 858 1.23 -15.85 22.42
N THR A 859 0.59 -14.91 23.11
CA THR A 859 -0.86 -14.84 23.25
C THR A 859 -1.33 -13.50 22.69
N ILE A 860 -2.23 -13.55 21.71
CA ILE A 860 -2.91 -12.36 21.20
C ILE A 860 -4.14 -12.12 22.08
N HIS A 861 -4.15 -10.99 22.78
CA HIS A 861 -5.23 -10.61 23.69
C HIS A 861 -6.40 -9.99 22.94
N PHE A 862 -6.11 -9.21 21.90
CA PHE A 862 -7.09 -8.77 20.91
C PHE A 862 -6.41 -8.49 19.58
N GLY A 863 -7.15 -8.70 18.48
CA GLY A 863 -6.71 -8.37 17.12
C GLY A 863 -7.56 -7.33 16.40
N ARG A 864 -8.65 -6.86 17.03
CA ARG A 864 -9.60 -5.90 16.46
C ARG A 864 -10.25 -5.04 17.53
N VAL A 865 -10.39 -3.73 17.25
CA VAL A 865 -11.01 -2.76 18.15
C VAL A 865 -12.10 -1.95 17.42
N ALA A 866 -13.21 -1.66 18.11
CA ALA A 866 -14.39 -0.94 17.65
C ALA A 866 -14.13 0.58 17.59
N MET A 867 -13.23 1.00 16.70
CA MET A 867 -12.83 2.40 16.58
C MET A 867 -12.55 2.80 15.13
N LYS A 868 -12.53 4.12 14.91
CA LYS A 868 -12.12 4.75 13.64
C LYS A 868 -11.22 5.95 13.92
N PRO A 869 -10.08 6.08 13.23
CA PRO A 869 -9.34 5.00 12.56
C PRO A 869 -8.77 3.99 13.58
N GLY A 870 -8.20 2.86 13.14
CA GLY A 870 -7.49 1.95 14.07
C GLY A 870 -8.05 0.54 14.25
N LYS A 871 -9.11 0.16 13.50
CA LYS A 871 -9.78 -1.14 13.62
C LYS A 871 -8.87 -2.39 13.75
N PRO A 872 -7.81 -2.58 12.94
CA PRO A 872 -7.00 -3.80 12.99
C PRO A 872 -5.85 -3.77 14.01
N SER A 873 -5.93 -2.92 15.04
CA SER A 873 -4.88 -2.87 16.08
C SER A 873 -4.86 -4.18 16.88
N THR A 874 -3.66 -4.71 17.12
CA THR A 874 -3.43 -5.96 17.83
C THR A 874 -2.54 -5.73 19.06
N PHE A 875 -2.84 -6.41 20.17
CA PHE A 875 -2.01 -6.44 21.37
C PHE A 875 -1.76 -7.89 21.78
N ALA A 876 -0.51 -8.19 22.08
CA ALA A 876 -0.06 -9.53 22.44
C ALA A 876 1.03 -9.51 23.51
N THR A 877 1.18 -10.66 24.18
CA THR A 877 2.30 -10.93 25.08
C THR A 877 3.10 -12.12 24.57
N VAL A 878 4.42 -12.05 24.66
CA VAL A 878 5.33 -13.15 24.28
C VAL A 878 6.14 -13.58 25.50
N PRO A 879 6.10 -14.86 25.89
CA PRO A 879 6.96 -15.38 26.96
C PRO A 879 8.40 -15.51 26.45
N VAL A 880 9.34 -14.94 27.19
CA VAL A 880 10.77 -15.06 26.94
C VAL A 880 11.50 -15.40 28.23
N LYS A 881 12.71 -15.96 28.13
CA LYS A 881 13.60 -16.14 29.27
C LYS A 881 14.51 -14.93 29.37
N SER A 882 14.60 -14.31 30.54
CA SER A 882 15.62 -13.30 30.83
C SER A 882 17.01 -13.94 30.95
N ASN A 883 18.04 -13.09 31.07
CA ASN A 883 19.43 -13.52 31.15
C ASN A 883 19.72 -14.42 32.37
N ASP A 884 18.93 -14.29 33.44
CA ASP A 884 18.98 -15.14 34.64
C ASP A 884 18.14 -16.43 34.50
N GLY A 885 17.54 -16.67 33.33
CA GLY A 885 16.71 -17.84 33.05
C GLY A 885 15.26 -17.75 33.56
N SER A 886 14.88 -16.67 34.25
CA SER A 886 13.51 -16.50 34.72
C SER A 886 12.54 -16.19 33.57
N PRO A 887 11.29 -16.68 33.62
CA PRO A 887 10.31 -16.40 32.58
C PRO A 887 9.78 -14.98 32.74
N VAL A 888 9.96 -14.14 31.73
CA VAL A 888 9.41 -12.79 31.66
C VAL A 888 8.50 -12.65 30.44
N LYS A 889 7.46 -11.82 30.55
CA LYS A 889 6.58 -11.49 29.44
C LYS A 889 7.05 -10.19 28.78
N LYS A 890 7.12 -10.18 27.46
CA LYS A 890 7.38 -8.98 26.65
C LYS A 890 6.11 -8.60 25.89
N LEU A 891 5.93 -7.30 25.69
CA LEU A 891 4.72 -6.77 25.06
C LEU A 891 4.94 -6.57 23.56
N VAL A 892 3.93 -6.89 22.75
CA VAL A 892 3.92 -6.62 21.32
C VAL A 892 2.64 -5.88 20.96
N PHE A 893 2.80 -4.68 20.41
CA PHE A 893 1.72 -3.88 19.83
C PHE A 893 1.88 -3.87 18.33
N SER A 894 0.82 -4.25 17.61
CA SER A 894 0.82 -4.25 16.17
C SER A 894 -0.18 -3.24 15.66
N LEU A 895 0.35 -2.13 15.14
CA LEU A 895 -0.40 -0.97 14.71
C LEU A 895 -0.74 -1.07 13.21
N PRO A 896 -1.86 -0.48 12.76
CA PRO A 896 -2.21 -0.49 11.34
C PRO A 896 -1.14 0.18 10.46
N GLY A 897 -0.96 -0.32 9.23
CA GLY A 897 -0.01 0.28 8.27
C GLY A 897 -0.41 1.69 7.77
N ASN A 898 -1.68 2.08 7.95
CA ASN A 898 -2.13 3.43 7.61
C ASN A 898 -1.60 4.46 8.63
N PRO A 899 -0.89 5.52 8.21
CA PRO A 899 -0.13 6.38 9.13
C PRO A 899 -0.98 7.07 10.19
N ALA A 900 -2.11 7.63 9.80
CA ALA A 900 -2.97 8.33 10.74
C ALA A 900 -3.72 7.37 11.68
N SER A 901 -3.79 6.08 11.32
CA SER A 901 -4.30 5.03 12.21
C SER A 901 -3.22 4.57 13.19
N ALA A 902 -1.97 4.45 12.73
CA ALA A 902 -0.84 4.07 13.56
C ALA A 902 -0.63 5.07 14.70
N VAL A 903 -0.63 6.37 14.39
CA VAL A 903 -0.44 7.43 15.42
C VAL A 903 -1.60 7.45 16.42
N VAL A 904 -2.85 7.32 15.96
CA VAL A 904 -4.01 7.26 16.87
C VAL A 904 -3.94 6.04 17.79
N ALA A 905 -3.64 4.86 17.24
CA ALA A 905 -3.50 3.63 18.02
C ALA A 905 -2.30 3.68 18.98
N LEU A 906 -1.19 4.32 18.60
CA LEU A 906 -0.02 4.55 19.45
C LEU A 906 -0.41 5.31 20.73
N HIS A 907 -1.09 6.44 20.57
CA HIS A 907 -1.50 7.29 21.69
C HIS A 907 -2.59 6.64 22.56
N LEU A 908 -3.49 5.86 21.95
CA LEU A 908 -4.59 5.22 22.67
C LEU A 908 -4.21 3.92 23.37
N PHE A 909 -3.23 3.16 22.87
CA PHE A 909 -2.94 1.82 23.41
C PHE A 909 -1.53 1.69 23.95
N VAL A 910 -0.54 2.19 23.23
CA VAL A 910 0.87 2.03 23.61
C VAL A 910 1.21 2.98 24.75
N LEU A 911 0.85 4.26 24.64
CA LEU A 911 1.16 5.25 25.68
C LEU A 911 0.61 4.87 27.07
N PRO A 912 -0.67 4.44 27.22
CA PRO A 912 -1.15 3.94 28.51
C PRO A 912 -0.34 2.77 29.05
N SER A 913 0.05 1.81 28.20
CA SER A 913 0.92 0.69 28.60
C SER A 913 2.27 1.16 29.13
N LEU A 914 2.92 2.11 28.44
CA LEU A 914 4.19 2.67 28.89
C LEU A 914 4.03 3.40 30.24
N HIS A 915 2.96 4.19 30.40
CA HIS A 915 2.63 4.85 31.67
C HIS A 915 2.42 3.84 32.80
N PHE A 916 1.68 2.75 32.55
CA PHE A 916 1.49 1.69 33.55
C PHE A 916 2.81 1.04 33.95
N ALA A 917 3.71 0.76 32.99
CA ALA A 917 5.00 0.15 33.25
C ALA A 917 6.00 1.09 33.95
N SER A 918 5.84 2.42 33.80
CA SER A 918 6.70 3.44 34.40
C SER A 918 6.08 4.14 35.62
N GLY A 919 4.94 3.67 36.11
CA GLY A 919 4.28 4.20 37.31
C GLY A 919 3.57 5.56 37.13
N VAL A 920 3.42 6.06 35.91
CA VAL A 920 2.75 7.35 35.62
C VAL A 920 1.24 7.23 35.83
N GLN A 921 0.65 8.19 36.53
CA GLN A 921 -0.79 8.27 36.78
C GLN A 921 -1.31 9.73 36.61
N PRO A 922 -2.48 9.93 35.98
CA PRO A 922 -3.27 8.93 35.25
C PRO A 922 -2.55 8.47 33.96
N ALA A 923 -2.78 7.21 33.57
CA ALA A 923 -2.17 6.64 32.38
C ALA A 923 -2.87 7.10 31.08
N GLY A 924 -2.09 7.34 30.02
CA GLY A 924 -2.58 7.81 28.72
C GLY A 924 -2.59 9.34 28.58
N LEU A 925 -3.31 9.82 27.56
CA LEU A 925 -3.43 11.25 27.29
C LEU A 925 -4.44 11.93 28.23
N PRO A 926 -4.20 13.19 28.64
CA PRO A 926 -5.17 13.98 29.36
C PRO A 926 -6.48 14.12 28.55
N SER A 927 -7.61 13.80 29.17
CA SER A 927 -8.94 14.03 28.60
C SER A 927 -9.51 15.34 29.13
N VAL A 928 -9.89 16.24 28.24
CA VAL A 928 -10.49 17.54 28.59
C VAL A 928 -11.78 17.77 27.81
N PRO A 929 -12.80 18.40 28.43
CA PRO A 929 -13.98 18.86 27.71
C PRO A 929 -13.63 20.05 26.82
N VAL A 930 -14.09 20.02 25.56
CA VAL A 930 -13.88 21.09 24.58
C VAL A 930 -15.17 21.39 23.84
N LEU A 931 -15.35 22.65 23.43
CA LEU A 931 -16.48 23.05 22.60
C LEU A 931 -16.15 22.87 21.12
N LEU A 932 -17.07 22.35 20.32
CA LEU A 932 -16.87 22.25 18.87
C LEU A 932 -16.94 23.61 18.19
N GLY A 933 -15.92 23.95 17.39
CA GLY A 933 -15.88 25.18 16.61
C GLY A 933 -16.82 25.19 15.40
N HIS A 934 -17.24 24.01 14.93
CA HIS A 934 -18.16 23.82 13.81
C HIS A 934 -18.89 22.47 13.93
N GLU A 935 -19.95 22.27 13.13
CA GLU A 935 -20.68 21.00 13.05
C GLU A 935 -19.78 19.90 12.48
N ILE A 936 -19.76 18.73 13.14
CA ILE A 936 -19.01 17.55 12.67
C ILE A 936 -19.97 16.41 12.35
N ARG A 937 -19.80 15.80 11.18
CA ARG A 937 -20.53 14.59 10.80
C ARG A 937 -19.93 13.37 11.50
N LEU A 938 -20.78 12.58 12.13
CA LEU A 938 -20.41 11.40 12.90
C LEU A 938 -20.43 10.14 12.03
N ASP A 939 -19.75 9.10 12.50
CA ASP A 939 -19.81 7.76 11.90
C ASP A 939 -20.98 6.98 12.50
N LYS A 940 -21.79 6.34 11.63
CA LYS A 940 -23.02 5.63 12.04
C LYS A 940 -22.77 4.28 12.71
N GLN A 941 -21.53 3.76 12.68
CA GLN A 941 -21.25 2.39 13.10
C GLN A 941 -20.14 2.29 14.15
N ARG A 942 -19.24 3.29 14.26
CA ARG A 942 -18.06 3.22 15.13
C ARG A 942 -17.77 4.53 15.82
N LYS A 943 -17.26 4.45 17.04
CA LYS A 943 -16.67 5.61 17.73
C LYS A 943 -15.49 6.14 16.94
N GLU A 944 -15.43 7.46 16.78
CA GLU A 944 -14.40 8.11 15.97
C GLU A 944 -13.44 8.91 16.87
N TYR A 945 -12.15 8.68 16.69
CA TYR A 945 -11.06 9.45 17.29
C TYR A 945 -10.55 10.44 16.26
N HIS A 946 -11.18 11.61 16.26
CA HIS A 946 -11.09 12.59 15.20
C HIS A 946 -9.96 13.58 15.47
N ARG A 947 -9.02 13.73 14.54
CA ARG A 947 -7.89 14.66 14.71
C ARG A 947 -8.38 16.09 14.65
N ALA A 948 -8.01 16.87 15.66
CA ALA A 948 -8.44 18.25 15.81
C ALA A 948 -7.30 19.13 16.34
N VAL A 949 -7.51 20.44 16.17
CA VAL A 949 -6.74 21.49 16.84
C VAL A 949 -7.61 22.04 17.96
N VAL A 950 -7.12 21.91 19.18
CA VAL A 950 -7.68 22.55 20.38
C VAL A 950 -6.91 23.84 20.63
N SER A 951 -7.64 24.95 20.68
CA SER A 951 -7.13 26.28 21.01
C SER A 951 -7.96 26.93 22.11
N VAL A 952 -7.42 27.99 22.72
CA VAL A 952 -8.16 28.82 23.67
C VAL A 952 -9.04 29.79 22.88
N GLY A 953 -10.35 29.68 23.03
CA GLY A 953 -11.30 30.63 22.43
C GLY A 953 -11.27 32.00 23.11
N ARG A 954 -11.87 33.01 22.47
CA ARG A 954 -11.95 34.40 23.00
C ARG A 954 -12.61 34.52 24.38
N ASN A 955 -13.44 33.55 24.74
CA ASN A 955 -14.10 33.47 26.04
C ASN A 955 -13.29 32.68 27.09
N GLY A 956 -12.04 32.34 26.80
CA GLY A 956 -11.18 31.54 27.67
C GLY A 956 -11.51 30.04 27.70
N ARG A 957 -12.50 29.57 26.94
CA ARG A 957 -12.87 28.14 26.87
C ARG A 957 -12.09 27.44 25.77
N LEU A 958 -11.81 26.15 25.96
CA LEU A 958 -11.19 25.32 24.93
C LEU A 958 -12.16 25.06 23.78
N VAL A 959 -11.71 25.33 22.56
CA VAL A 959 -12.47 25.12 21.32
C VAL A 959 -11.70 24.17 20.42
N ALA A 960 -12.37 23.13 19.93
CA ALA A 960 -11.81 22.17 19.01
C ALA A 960 -12.28 22.42 17.58
N THR A 961 -11.34 22.42 16.65
CA THR A 961 -11.60 22.55 15.20
C THR A 961 -11.00 21.34 14.49
N SER A 962 -11.80 20.65 13.68
CA SER A 962 -11.31 19.57 12.81
C SER A 962 -10.11 20.01 11.98
N THR A 963 -9.15 19.11 11.76
CA THR A 963 -8.07 19.30 10.80
C THR A 963 -8.52 19.13 9.33
N GLY A 964 -9.82 19.02 9.07
CA GLY A 964 -10.40 18.76 7.76
C GLY A 964 -10.56 17.27 7.47
N ALA A 965 -10.16 16.82 6.28
CA ALA A 965 -10.39 15.43 5.86
C ALA A 965 -9.76 14.40 6.83
N GLN A 966 -10.51 13.37 7.20
CA GLN A 966 -10.11 12.39 8.22
C GLN A 966 -9.71 11.01 7.65
N ARG A 967 -9.33 10.95 6.38
CA ARG A 967 -8.92 9.69 5.75
C ARG A 967 -7.70 9.12 6.47
N SER A 968 -7.72 7.82 6.78
CA SER A 968 -6.68 7.13 7.57
C SER A 968 -5.30 7.13 6.92
N SER A 969 -5.22 7.25 5.59
CA SER A 969 -3.98 7.33 4.82
C SER A 969 -3.39 8.75 4.75
N MET A 970 -4.12 9.78 5.19
CA MET A 970 -3.73 11.17 4.98
C MET A 970 -2.84 11.69 6.13
N VAL A 971 -1.53 11.50 5.99
CA VAL A 971 -0.51 11.98 6.94
C VAL A 971 -0.63 13.48 7.22
N GLY A 972 -1.02 14.28 6.22
CA GLY A 972 -1.15 15.74 6.34
C GLY A 972 -2.12 16.21 7.43
N SER A 973 -3.11 15.38 7.81
CA SER A 973 -4.03 15.71 8.91
C SER A 973 -3.37 15.72 10.29
N LEU A 974 -2.22 15.06 10.45
CA LEU A 974 -1.47 15.03 11.71
C LEU A 974 -0.62 16.28 11.93
N LYS A 975 -0.28 17.02 10.86
CA LYS A 975 0.67 18.15 10.92
C LYS A 975 0.24 19.22 11.94
N SER A 976 -1.05 19.54 11.99
CA SER A 976 -1.59 20.58 12.88
C SER A 976 -2.35 20.03 14.08
N ALA A 977 -2.57 18.72 14.15
CA ALA A 977 -3.39 18.12 15.19
C ALA A 977 -2.63 18.12 16.53
N ASN A 978 -3.25 18.67 17.57
CA ASN A 978 -2.77 18.57 18.95
C ASN A 978 -3.74 17.80 19.84
N ALA A 979 -4.86 17.30 19.31
CA ALA A 979 -5.84 16.53 20.05
C ALA A 979 -6.61 15.51 19.20
N LEU A 980 -7.21 14.52 19.88
CA LEU A 980 -8.16 13.56 19.33
C LEU A 980 -9.53 13.76 20.00
N LEU A 981 -10.53 14.19 19.24
CA LEU A 981 -11.91 14.26 19.73
C LEU A 981 -12.49 12.85 19.81
N CYS A 982 -13.07 12.51 20.97
CA CYS A 982 -13.76 11.25 21.20
C CYS A 982 -15.23 11.41 20.78
N LEU A 983 -15.51 11.13 19.50
CA LEU A 983 -16.83 11.32 18.91
C LEU A 983 -17.68 10.04 19.05
N PRO A 984 -18.96 10.17 19.47
CA PRO A 984 -19.86 9.03 19.59
C PRO A 984 -20.35 8.54 18.22
N ILE A 985 -21.06 7.41 18.24
CA ILE A 985 -21.79 6.91 17.08
C ILE A 985 -23.04 7.77 16.87
N GLY A 986 -23.28 8.24 15.64
CA GLY A 986 -24.45 9.08 15.35
C GLY A 986 -24.44 9.62 13.92
N ASP A 987 -25.25 10.66 13.67
CA ASP A 987 -25.29 11.33 12.35
C ASP A 987 -24.45 12.62 12.34
N LYS A 988 -24.68 13.53 13.30
CA LYS A 988 -23.93 14.79 13.42
C LYS A 988 -23.94 15.33 14.84
N ILE A 989 -22.97 16.19 15.15
CA ILE A 989 -22.88 16.94 16.39
C ILE A 989 -22.69 18.43 16.09
N GLY A 990 -23.47 19.29 16.75
CA GLY A 990 -23.57 20.70 16.44
C GLY A 990 -22.36 21.54 16.88
N LYS A 991 -22.21 22.72 16.26
CA LYS A 991 -21.27 23.74 16.73
C LYS A 991 -21.64 24.18 18.16
N GLY A 992 -20.63 24.33 19.01
CA GLY A 992 -20.78 24.76 20.40
C GLY A 992 -21.17 23.64 21.37
N GLU A 993 -21.40 22.42 20.89
CA GLU A 993 -21.58 21.26 21.75
C GLU A 993 -20.25 20.83 22.38
N GLU A 994 -20.35 20.25 23.58
CA GLU A 994 -19.19 19.80 24.35
C GLU A 994 -18.86 18.34 24.03
N VAL A 995 -17.58 18.08 23.76
CA VAL A 995 -17.04 16.72 23.52
C VAL A 995 -15.77 16.52 24.33
N GLN A 996 -15.41 15.26 24.59
CA GLN A 996 -14.13 14.92 25.20
C GLN A 996 -13.02 14.94 24.14
N ALA A 997 -11.88 15.55 24.47
CA ALA A 997 -10.68 15.56 23.65
C ALA A 997 -9.49 15.02 24.43
N LEU A 998 -8.74 14.12 23.79
CA LEU A 998 -7.46 13.62 24.28
C LEU A 998 -6.34 14.52 23.74
N LEU A 999 -5.61 15.21 24.61
CA LEU A 999 -4.56 16.13 24.21
C LEU A 999 -3.28 15.37 23.87
N MET A 1000 -2.83 15.45 22.62
CA MET A 1000 -1.57 14.87 22.12
C MET A 1000 -0.39 15.85 22.23
N GLY A 1001 -0.67 17.15 22.37
CA GLY A 1001 0.34 18.19 22.41
C GLY A 1001 -0.18 19.48 23.07
N PRO A 1002 0.63 20.55 23.08
CA PRO A 1002 0.26 21.81 23.72
C PRO A 1002 -0.97 22.44 23.05
N ILE A 1003 -1.76 23.15 23.85
CA ILE A 1003 -2.93 23.90 23.39
C ILE A 1003 -2.45 25.06 22.52
N SER A 1004 -3.02 25.21 21.33
CA SER A 1004 -2.66 26.28 20.43
C SER A 1004 -3.11 27.64 20.98
N ALA A 1005 -2.28 28.66 20.80
CA ALA A 1005 -2.67 30.04 21.04
C ALA A 1005 -3.86 30.43 20.12
N PRO A 1006 -4.74 31.35 20.56
CA PRO A 1006 -5.92 31.80 19.81
C PRO A 1006 -5.65 32.30 18.40
#